data_AF-A0A1G2WDA4-F1
#
_entry.id   AF-A0A1G2WDA4-F1
#
_cell.length_a   1.000
_cell.length_b   1.000
_cell.length_c   1.000
_cell.angle_alpha   90.00
_cell.angle_beta   90.00
_cell.angle_gamma   90.00
#
_symmetry.space_group_name_H-M   'P 1'
#
loop_
_entity.id
_entity.type
_entity.pdbx_description
1 polymer ?
#
loop_
_entity_poly.entity_id
_entity_poly.type
_entity_poly.pdbx_seq_one_letter_code
_entity_poly.pdbx_strand_id
1 'polypeptide(L)'
;MPPRTAAAVGVLLSLCLSGSALAETFRYVVMANGEKVGHLVAEVQGRSTSVDYAVSNNGRGPKAREKIEADAAGIPVTWTIEGESLFGSPVQERYSWLAGQAEWVSQADRGQIPAAKPLLYIGNDVSPWMLSVYVKALLKAPDRSLPVAPSGRLRLTEVRKITLGEGKAAVPLTVYELTGIDLNPTYVLVDRKGELFASGGLIREGYEAQVPVLEKMHREIALARAEAAQAKLAHRFDGPVRIRNVRIFDPVSMTVSGLSTVVVYGDRIATVGANDAAGPAPAGETVIDGQGGTLLPGLHDMHSHTSLSSNLFNLAAGVTATRDQGNDNEDLLAILEGLRTGRLAGPRVVRNGFLEGRSPYSARLGFVVDSLDEALTKVRWYADRGYWQVKLYNSFNPDWVAPVAAEANRLGLGVTGHVPAFSSPDRVMRDGYDDIAHINQLMLGWILDPKEDTRTPLRLTGMARGKDLDLNSPRVQATVALMKEKGVALDTTAMILERLMLSRSGQVQAGDAPYLDHVPIGYQRYRKRNFVTITTPQDDADYQAGFRKVLETLKMLDDRGIQLLPGTDDGTGFSSQRELEVYVMAGIPAGKALRLSTLDAETYFGRDSQLGSIERGKLADFILVDGDPVADISKIRNVRMTMVGGVAYYPAEIYEHLAIRPFAPPPPVTPAR
;
A
#
# COMPACT_ATOMS: atom_id res chain seq x y z
N MET A 1 26.22 56.41 83.45
CA MET A 1 25.40 55.20 83.66
C MET A 1 24.59 54.96 82.39
N PRO A 2 24.56 53.71 81.89
CA PRO A 2 24.01 53.28 80.58
C PRO A 2 22.45 53.16 80.65
N PRO A 3 21.65 52.70 79.64
CA PRO A 3 22.01 51.75 78.57
C PRO A 3 21.23 51.69 77.21
N ARG A 4 21.70 50.77 76.34
CA ARG A 4 20.98 49.82 75.43
C ARG A 4 20.36 50.34 74.11
N THR A 5 20.99 50.10 72.96
CA THR A 5 20.90 48.94 72.03
C THR A 5 19.55 48.71 71.34
N ALA A 6 19.51 48.87 70.01
CA ALA A 6 18.78 48.01 69.09
C ALA A 6 19.40 48.11 67.68
N ALA A 7 19.97 47.01 67.20
CA ALA A 7 20.42 46.83 65.82
C ALA A 7 19.22 46.41 64.97
N ALA A 8 18.97 47.12 63.87
CA ALA A 8 18.00 46.72 62.86
C ALA A 8 18.74 46.04 61.70
N VAL A 9 18.55 44.73 61.56
CA VAL A 9 18.99 43.92 60.42
C VAL A 9 18.02 44.18 59.27
N GLY A 10 18.49 44.83 58.20
CA GLY A 10 17.75 44.96 56.95
C GLY A 10 17.90 43.69 56.13
N VAL A 11 16.83 42.90 56.05
CA VAL A 11 16.73 41.76 55.12
C VAL A 11 16.41 42.31 53.73
N LEU A 12 17.37 42.24 52.80
CA LEU A 12 17.10 42.39 51.37
C LEU A 12 16.35 41.13 50.89
N LEU A 13 15.04 41.27 50.66
CA LEU A 13 14.27 40.31 49.87
C LEU A 13 14.65 40.46 48.40
N SER A 14 15.52 39.58 47.90
CA SER A 14 15.68 39.35 46.47
C SER A 14 14.42 38.64 45.95
N LEU A 15 13.49 39.38 45.35
CA LEU A 15 12.42 38.79 44.54
C LEU A 15 13.05 38.17 43.29
N CYS A 16 13.25 36.84 43.31
CA CYS A 16 13.41 36.06 42.10
C CYS A 16 12.06 36.02 41.37
N LEU A 17 11.85 36.98 40.45
CA LEU A 17 10.83 36.86 39.42
C LEU A 17 11.24 35.72 38.48
N SER A 18 10.77 34.51 38.76
CA SER A 18 10.77 33.42 37.79
C SER A 18 9.86 33.84 36.63
N GLY A 19 10.45 34.32 35.55
CA GLY A 19 9.71 34.59 34.31
C GLY A 19 9.08 33.30 33.82
N SER A 20 7.75 33.20 33.90
CA SER A 20 6.98 32.15 33.23
C SER A 20 7.27 32.28 31.74
N ALA A 21 7.97 31.31 31.16
CA ALA A 21 8.16 31.26 29.72
C ALA A 21 6.77 31.27 29.05
N LEU A 22 6.52 32.26 28.19
CA LEU A 22 5.30 32.32 27.38
C LEU A 22 5.23 31.04 26.54
N ALA A 23 4.05 30.41 26.49
CA ALA A 23 3.82 29.25 25.65
C ALA A 23 3.99 29.65 24.16
N GLU A 24 4.76 28.87 23.41
CA GLU A 24 4.90 29.04 21.97
C GLU A 24 3.84 28.18 21.27
N THR A 25 3.04 28.79 20.39
CA THR A 25 1.97 28.10 19.66
C THR A 25 2.39 27.87 18.20
N PHE A 26 2.38 26.61 17.78
CA PHE A 26 2.58 26.20 16.38
C PHE A 26 1.24 25.83 15.76
N ARG A 27 0.93 26.40 14.59
CA ARG A 27 -0.33 26.16 13.87
C ARG A 27 -0.05 25.59 12.49
N TYR A 28 -0.77 24.53 12.14
CA TYR A 28 -0.72 23.87 10.85
C TYR A 28 -2.12 23.59 10.34
N VAL A 29 -2.23 23.55 9.02
CA VAL A 29 -3.43 23.18 8.28
C VAL A 29 -3.17 21.83 7.62
N VAL A 30 -4.17 20.96 7.61
CA VAL A 30 -4.16 19.72 6.83
C VAL A 30 -4.89 19.97 5.52
N MET A 31 -4.19 19.74 4.43
CA MET A 31 -4.64 19.95 3.06
C MET A 31 -4.87 18.60 2.37
N ALA A 32 -5.96 18.49 1.63
CA ALA A 32 -6.22 17.37 0.75
C ALA A 32 -6.96 17.86 -0.51
N ASN A 33 -6.45 17.52 -1.70
CA ASN A 33 -7.01 17.93 -2.99
C ASN A 33 -7.26 19.45 -3.08
N GLY A 34 -6.32 20.26 -2.58
CA GLY A 34 -6.40 21.72 -2.57
C GLY A 34 -7.35 22.32 -1.51
N GLU A 35 -8.06 21.49 -0.73
CA GLU A 35 -9.01 21.93 0.30
C GLU A 35 -8.43 21.77 1.71
N LYS A 36 -8.83 22.67 2.62
CA LYS A 36 -8.55 22.52 4.05
C LYS A 36 -9.48 21.46 4.63
N VAL A 37 -8.90 20.39 5.15
CA VAL A 37 -9.66 19.25 5.71
C VAL A 37 -9.37 19.02 7.19
N GLY A 38 -8.50 19.82 7.80
CA GLY A 38 -8.16 19.66 9.21
C GLY A 38 -7.11 20.65 9.70
N HIS A 39 -6.70 20.46 10.95
CA HIS A 39 -5.74 21.31 11.63
C HIS A 39 -4.86 20.52 12.58
N LEU A 40 -3.71 21.10 12.92
CA LEU A 40 -2.87 20.70 14.05
C LEU A 40 -2.41 21.97 14.78
N VAL A 41 -2.69 22.03 16.09
CA VAL A 41 -2.22 23.11 16.97
C VAL A 41 -1.38 22.47 18.07
N ALA A 42 -0.14 22.91 18.23
CA ALA A 42 0.75 22.47 19.30
C ALA A 42 1.15 23.67 20.16
N GLU A 43 0.90 23.60 21.47
CA GLU A 43 1.28 24.61 22.46
C GLU A 43 2.43 24.07 23.30
N VAL A 44 3.60 24.70 23.18
CA VAL A 44 4.83 24.28 23.85
C VAL A 44 5.14 25.25 25.00
N GLN A 45 5.18 24.73 26.23
CA GLN A 45 5.55 25.50 27.42
C GLN A 45 6.71 24.82 28.14
N GLY A 46 7.93 25.31 27.91
CA GLY A 46 9.14 24.70 28.46
C GLY A 46 9.36 23.30 27.90
N ARG A 47 9.09 22.27 28.71
CA ARG A 47 9.21 20.85 28.32
C ARG A 47 7.87 20.15 28.13
N SER A 48 6.77 20.86 28.39
CA SER A 48 5.42 20.36 28.19
C SER A 48 4.91 20.78 26.82
N THR A 49 4.22 19.88 26.12
CA THR A 49 3.52 20.19 24.86
C THR A 49 2.11 19.63 24.90
N SER A 50 1.12 20.46 24.58
CA SER A 50 -0.25 20.05 24.33
C SER A 50 -0.54 20.10 22.84
N VAL A 51 -1.17 19.08 22.28
CA VAL A 51 -1.52 19.03 20.84
C VAL A 51 -3.03 18.83 20.69
N ASP A 52 -3.64 19.58 19.78
CA ASP A 52 -4.99 19.36 19.27
C ASP A 52 -4.91 19.15 17.76
N TYR A 53 -5.38 17.98 17.32
CA TYR A 53 -5.32 17.54 15.93
C TYR A 53 -6.68 16.99 15.50
N ALA A 54 -7.18 17.43 14.35
CA ALA A 54 -8.40 16.87 13.78
C ALA A 54 -8.37 16.93 12.25
N VAL A 55 -8.86 15.87 11.62
CA VAL A 55 -9.11 15.80 10.18
C VAL A 55 -10.53 15.30 9.92
N SER A 56 -11.16 15.86 8.89
CA SER A 56 -12.39 15.37 8.29
C SER A 56 -12.29 15.45 6.78
N ASN A 57 -12.09 14.30 6.13
CA ASN A 57 -12.01 14.14 4.68
C ASN A 57 -12.84 12.94 4.25
N ASN A 58 -13.76 13.13 3.30
CA ASN A 58 -14.72 12.11 2.85
C ASN A 58 -15.53 11.49 4.02
N GLY A 59 -15.98 12.35 4.96
CA GLY A 59 -16.80 11.96 6.12
C GLY A 59 -16.06 11.20 7.22
N ARG A 60 -14.72 11.12 7.18
CA ARG A 60 -13.89 10.37 8.14
C ARG A 60 -12.58 11.10 8.45
N GLY A 61 -11.89 10.70 9.51
CA GLY A 61 -10.59 11.28 9.84
C GLY A 61 -10.25 11.19 11.33
N PRO A 62 -8.95 11.08 11.66
CA PRO A 62 -8.49 11.01 13.04
C PRO A 62 -8.72 12.33 13.78
N LYS A 63 -8.99 12.23 15.08
CA LYS A 63 -8.90 13.34 16.03
C LYS A 63 -8.04 12.90 17.20
N ALA A 64 -7.10 13.73 17.62
CA ALA A 64 -6.21 13.41 18.71
C ALA A 64 -5.99 14.66 19.58
N ARG A 65 -6.07 14.45 20.89
CA ARG A 65 -5.51 15.34 21.90
C ARG A 65 -4.32 14.66 22.51
N GLU A 66 -3.19 15.34 22.53
CA GLU A 66 -1.95 14.79 23.07
C GLU A 66 -1.36 15.66 24.15
N LYS A 67 -0.69 15.02 25.11
CA LYS A 67 0.16 15.70 26.09
C LYS A 67 1.51 15.01 26.14
N ILE A 68 2.56 15.80 25.96
CA ILE A 68 3.96 15.34 25.95
C ILE A 68 4.70 16.07 27.05
N GLU A 69 5.39 15.33 27.91
CA GLU A 69 6.44 15.90 28.76
C GLU A 69 7.77 15.35 28.27
N ALA A 70 8.75 16.22 28.07
CA ALA A 70 10.07 15.85 27.57
C ALA A 70 11.18 16.04 28.62
N ASP A 71 12.31 15.37 28.41
CA ASP A 71 13.53 15.61 29.16
C ASP A 71 14.26 16.90 28.69
N ALA A 72 15.45 17.15 29.24
CA ALA A 72 16.25 18.31 28.85
C ALA A 72 16.76 18.26 27.39
N ALA A 73 16.84 17.07 26.79
CA ALA A 73 17.24 16.90 25.39
C ALA A 73 16.05 17.09 24.43
N GLY A 74 14.82 17.08 24.94
CA GLY A 74 13.58 17.15 24.17
C GLY A 74 13.05 15.77 23.76
N ILE A 75 13.52 14.69 24.41
CA ILE A 75 12.99 13.34 24.22
C ILE A 75 11.79 13.15 25.16
N PRO A 76 10.63 12.66 24.67
CA PRO A 76 9.48 12.39 25.51
C PRO A 76 9.82 11.46 26.69
N VAL A 77 9.44 11.87 27.90
CA VAL A 77 9.39 11.02 29.10
C VAL A 77 7.98 10.56 29.40
N THR A 78 6.96 11.32 29.01
CA THR A 78 5.58 10.85 28.98
C THR A 78 4.90 11.36 27.73
N TRP A 79 4.04 10.54 27.15
CA TRP A 79 3.19 10.93 26.03
C TRP A 79 1.83 10.25 26.18
N THR A 80 0.76 11.03 26.30
CA THR A 80 -0.61 10.52 26.31
C THR A 80 -1.33 10.99 25.06
N ILE A 81 -2.09 10.10 24.42
CA ILE A 81 -2.90 10.37 23.23
C ILE A 81 -4.31 9.87 23.48
N GLU A 82 -5.30 10.73 23.27
CA GLU A 82 -6.72 10.42 23.39
C GLU A 82 -7.49 10.95 22.18
N GLY A 83 -8.47 10.20 21.69
CA GLY A 83 -9.36 10.70 20.63
C GLY A 83 -10.02 9.59 19.82
N GLU A 84 -10.00 9.74 18.51
CA GLU A 84 -10.65 8.85 17.54
C GLU A 84 -9.69 8.53 16.38
N SER A 85 -9.64 7.26 16.01
CA SER A 85 -8.90 6.79 14.82
C SER A 85 -9.54 7.27 13.52
N LEU A 86 -8.90 6.97 12.38
CA LEU A 86 -9.41 7.27 11.04
C LEU A 86 -10.87 6.85 10.81
N PHE A 87 -11.27 5.69 11.36
CA PHE A 87 -12.60 5.11 11.22
C PHE A 87 -13.48 5.33 12.46
N GLY A 88 -13.10 6.24 13.36
CA GLY A 88 -13.93 6.65 14.50
C GLY A 88 -13.86 5.74 15.73
N SER A 89 -13.03 4.69 15.73
CA SER A 89 -12.81 3.89 16.95
C SER A 89 -12.04 4.72 18.00
N PRO A 90 -12.41 4.64 19.30
CA PRO A 90 -11.72 5.36 20.37
C PRO A 90 -10.22 5.04 20.43
N VAL A 91 -9.42 6.08 20.63
CA VAL A 91 -7.96 6.01 20.82
C VAL A 91 -7.62 6.44 22.24
N GLN A 92 -6.79 5.62 22.88
CA GLN A 92 -6.16 5.81 24.19
C GLN A 92 -4.80 5.13 24.13
N GLU A 93 -3.74 5.93 24.06
CA GLU A 93 -2.37 5.45 23.97
C GLU A 93 -1.49 6.22 24.96
N ARG A 94 -0.59 5.51 25.63
CA ARG A 94 0.36 6.09 26.57
C ARG A 94 1.76 5.53 26.36
N TYR A 95 2.75 6.39 26.53
CA TYR A 95 4.14 6.06 26.72
C TYR A 95 4.66 6.73 27.97
N SER A 96 5.50 6.04 28.74
CA SER A 96 6.23 6.63 29.84
C SER A 96 7.63 6.04 29.98
N TRP A 97 8.58 6.87 30.36
CA TRP A 97 9.88 6.47 30.84
C TRP A 97 10.02 6.80 32.33
N LEU A 98 10.15 5.77 33.17
CA LEU A 98 10.27 5.91 34.63
C LEU A 98 11.26 4.88 35.16
N ALA A 99 12.13 5.31 36.08
CA ALA A 99 13.08 4.42 36.77
C ALA A 99 13.92 3.52 35.84
N GLY A 100 14.35 4.05 34.68
CA GLY A 100 15.16 3.31 33.72
C GLY A 100 14.38 2.28 32.88
N GLN A 101 13.06 2.40 32.82
CA GLN A 101 12.18 1.55 32.00
C GLN A 101 11.35 2.43 31.07
N ALA A 102 11.23 2.02 29.81
CA ALA A 102 10.28 2.57 28.85
C ALA A 102 9.06 1.62 28.78
N GLU A 103 7.87 2.13 29.05
CA GLU A 103 6.60 1.39 29.06
C GLU A 103 5.61 2.05 28.08
N TRP A 104 4.81 1.24 27.39
CA TRP A 104 3.71 1.72 26.56
C TRP A 104 2.47 0.84 26.64
N VAL A 105 1.32 1.45 26.40
CA VAL A 105 0.03 0.78 26.22
C VAL A 105 -0.73 1.50 25.11
N SER A 106 -1.27 0.74 24.16
CA SER A 106 -2.08 1.22 23.04
C SER A 106 -3.12 0.19 22.63
N GLN A 107 -3.92 0.52 21.62
CA GLN A 107 -4.85 -0.39 20.94
C GLN A 107 -4.11 -1.55 20.28
N ALA A 108 -2.92 -1.29 19.74
CA ALA A 108 -2.15 -2.24 18.95
C ALA A 108 -1.33 -3.22 19.81
N ASP A 109 -0.82 -2.76 20.96
CA ASP A 109 0.10 -3.50 21.81
C ASP A 109 0.34 -2.82 23.17
N ARG A 110 0.98 -3.57 24.07
CA ARG A 110 1.53 -3.07 25.34
C ARG A 110 2.89 -3.73 25.58
N GLY A 111 3.80 -3.02 26.24
CA GLY A 111 5.10 -3.58 26.55
C GLY A 111 5.95 -2.68 27.44
N GLN A 112 7.08 -3.23 27.87
CA GLN A 112 8.10 -2.52 28.62
C GLN A 112 9.49 -3.01 28.20
N ILE A 113 10.46 -2.10 28.10
CA ILE A 113 11.86 -2.42 27.84
C ILE A 113 12.80 -1.64 28.77
N PRO A 114 13.91 -2.24 29.21
CA PRO A 114 14.96 -1.50 29.90
C PRO A 114 15.52 -0.38 29.02
N ALA A 115 15.62 0.82 29.57
CA ALA A 115 16.12 1.99 28.87
C ALA A 115 16.84 2.91 29.87
N ALA A 116 18.18 2.94 29.84
CA ALA A 116 18.96 3.76 30.77
C ALA A 116 18.71 5.28 30.61
N LYS A 117 18.17 5.69 29.46
CA LYS A 117 17.75 7.05 29.12
C LYS A 117 16.40 6.99 28.40
N PRO A 118 15.62 8.09 28.36
CA PRO A 118 14.42 8.16 27.55
C PRO A 118 14.68 7.77 26.09
N LEU A 119 13.74 7.05 25.48
CA LEU A 119 13.78 6.66 24.06
C LEU A 119 12.72 7.45 23.29
N LEU A 120 12.96 7.69 21.99
CA LEU A 120 11.86 8.12 21.12
C LEU A 120 10.84 6.98 21.04
N TYR A 121 9.56 7.35 21.11
CA TYR A 121 8.44 6.42 21.04
C TYR A 121 7.77 6.51 19.67
N ILE A 122 7.66 5.39 18.95
CA ILE A 122 6.94 5.30 17.69
C ILE A 122 5.48 5.01 17.98
N GLY A 123 4.64 6.04 18.12
CA GLY A 123 3.22 5.88 18.43
C GLY A 123 2.38 5.21 17.33
N ASN A 124 1.23 4.64 17.70
CA ASN A 124 0.30 4.01 16.76
C ASN A 124 -0.66 5.05 16.17
N ASP A 125 -1.51 5.67 16.98
CA ASP A 125 -2.53 6.63 16.50
C ASP A 125 -2.18 8.08 16.85
N VAL A 126 -0.91 8.44 16.65
CA VAL A 126 -0.37 9.78 16.95
C VAL A 126 -0.58 10.77 15.81
N SER A 127 -0.68 12.06 16.15
CA SER A 127 -0.74 13.16 15.21
C SER A 127 0.60 13.37 14.49
N PRO A 128 0.58 14.08 13.35
CA PRO A 128 1.80 14.49 12.64
C PRO A 128 2.80 15.31 13.47
N TRP A 129 2.42 15.81 14.66
CA TRP A 129 3.36 16.48 15.58
C TRP A 129 4.53 15.57 15.97
N MET A 130 4.34 14.26 15.93
CA MET A 130 5.43 13.29 16.12
C MET A 130 6.65 13.58 15.23
N LEU A 131 6.45 14.11 14.03
CA LEU A 131 7.53 14.43 13.10
C LEU A 131 8.41 15.57 13.64
N SER A 132 7.81 16.56 14.30
CA SER A 132 8.54 17.64 14.98
C SER A 132 9.41 17.09 16.11
N VAL A 133 8.84 16.19 16.92
CA VAL A 133 9.57 15.51 18.01
C VAL A 133 10.76 14.71 17.46
N TYR A 134 10.53 13.87 16.45
CA TYR A 134 11.57 13.01 15.87
C TYR A 134 12.68 13.83 15.21
N VAL A 135 12.33 14.81 14.38
CA VAL A 135 13.32 15.65 13.68
C VAL A 135 14.20 16.40 14.66
N LYS A 136 13.63 17.06 15.68
CA LYS A 136 14.41 17.82 16.68
C LYS A 136 15.37 16.93 17.45
N ALA A 137 14.94 15.72 17.82
CA ALA A 137 15.78 14.75 18.48
C ALA A 137 16.91 14.25 17.57
N LEU A 138 16.60 13.90 16.33
CA LEU A 138 17.56 13.37 15.36
C LEU A 138 18.58 14.43 14.92
N LEU A 139 18.20 15.70 14.76
CA LEU A 139 19.15 16.77 14.43
C LEU A 139 20.23 16.99 15.50
N LYS A 140 19.94 16.65 16.76
CA LYS A 140 20.90 16.72 17.89
C LYS A 140 21.69 15.42 18.06
N ALA A 141 21.27 14.33 17.42
CA ALA A 141 21.85 13.01 17.61
C ALA A 141 23.12 12.81 16.76
N PRO A 142 24.10 12.03 17.24
CA PRO A 142 25.21 11.55 16.41
C PRO A 142 24.66 10.82 15.19
N ASP A 143 25.22 11.11 14.01
CA ASP A 143 24.82 10.54 12.72
C ASP A 143 23.32 10.65 12.38
N ARG A 144 22.64 11.59 13.04
CA ARG A 144 21.20 11.86 12.91
C ARG A 144 20.32 10.61 13.03
N SER A 145 20.64 9.74 13.98
CA SER A 145 19.96 8.46 14.09
C SER A 145 19.93 7.93 15.53
N LEU A 146 18.75 7.47 15.97
CA LEU A 146 18.45 7.09 17.36
C LEU A 146 17.67 5.76 17.44
N PRO A 147 17.95 4.90 18.44
CA PRO A 147 17.09 3.76 18.74
C PRO A 147 15.73 4.24 19.25
N VAL A 148 14.68 3.44 19.03
CA VAL A 148 13.30 3.81 19.40
C VAL A 148 12.58 2.66 20.11
N ALA A 149 11.57 3.02 20.89
CA ALA A 149 10.59 2.09 21.46
C ALA A 149 9.36 2.02 20.52
N PRO A 150 8.71 0.85 20.35
CA PRO A 150 9.01 -0.45 20.97
C PRO A 150 10.31 -1.14 20.51
N SER A 151 10.74 -0.90 19.27
CA SER A 151 11.98 -1.45 18.71
C SER A 151 12.38 -0.69 17.45
N GLY A 152 13.61 -0.90 16.97
CA GLY A 152 14.10 -0.33 15.72
C GLY A 152 14.92 0.94 15.90
N ARG A 153 15.14 1.66 14.79
CA ARG A 153 16.01 2.84 14.74
C ARG A 153 15.48 3.83 13.72
N LEU A 154 15.37 5.10 14.12
CA LEU A 154 15.09 6.21 13.20
C LEU A 154 16.37 6.78 12.62
N ARG A 155 16.28 7.25 11.38
CA ARG A 155 17.36 7.97 10.70
C ARG A 155 16.79 9.13 9.92
N LEU A 156 17.47 10.27 10.01
CA LEU A 156 17.16 11.49 9.27
C LEU A 156 18.30 11.81 8.29
N THR A 157 17.99 11.80 6.99
CA THR A 157 18.95 12.08 5.91
C THR A 157 18.60 13.40 5.25
N GLU A 158 19.58 14.28 5.05
CA GLU A 158 19.37 15.54 4.31
C GLU A 158 19.29 15.25 2.82
N VAL A 159 18.21 15.69 2.16
CA VAL A 159 17.95 15.42 0.75
C VAL A 159 18.28 16.64 -0.11
N ARG A 160 17.75 17.81 0.26
CA ARG A 160 17.86 19.04 -0.54
C ARG A 160 17.60 20.27 0.34
N LYS A 161 18.26 21.39 0.04
CA LYS A 161 17.89 22.71 0.57
C LYS A 161 17.10 23.48 -0.47
N ILE A 162 16.06 24.18 -0.03
CA ILE A 162 15.19 24.98 -0.88
C ILE A 162 14.93 26.34 -0.25
N THR A 163 14.34 27.25 -1.01
CA THR A 163 13.79 28.50 -0.51
C THR A 163 12.39 28.67 -1.09
N LEU A 164 11.39 28.84 -0.23
CA LEU A 164 10.02 29.13 -0.65
C LEU A 164 9.81 30.65 -0.70
N GLY A 165 9.20 31.13 -1.78
CA GLY A 165 9.00 32.56 -2.00
C GLY A 165 10.28 33.33 -2.33
N GLU A 166 10.15 34.65 -2.46
CA GLU A 166 11.24 35.55 -2.88
C GLU A 166 11.39 36.75 -1.93
N GLY A 167 12.53 37.44 -2.03
CA GLY A 167 12.78 38.68 -1.30
C GLY A 167 12.74 38.50 0.23
N LYS A 168 12.12 39.45 0.94
CA LYS A 168 12.04 39.44 2.42
C LYS A 168 11.10 38.36 2.97
N ALA A 169 10.22 37.79 2.15
CA ALA A 169 9.31 36.72 2.52
C ALA A 169 9.89 35.31 2.26
N ALA A 170 11.11 35.24 1.72
CA ALA A 170 11.78 33.99 1.41
C ALA A 170 12.01 33.14 2.66
N VAL A 171 11.50 31.91 2.66
CA VAL A 171 11.65 30.94 3.75
C VAL A 171 12.65 29.86 3.35
N PRO A 172 13.88 29.87 3.90
CA PRO A 172 14.87 28.84 3.65
C PRO A 172 14.52 27.56 4.42
N LEU A 173 14.40 26.45 3.70
CA LEU A 173 14.02 25.15 4.25
C LEU A 173 15.04 24.07 3.86
N THR A 174 15.12 23.04 4.68
CA THR A 174 15.84 21.80 4.37
C THR A 174 14.84 20.65 4.31
N VAL A 175 14.86 19.91 3.22
CA VAL A 175 14.10 18.67 3.04
C VAL A 175 14.92 17.53 3.61
N TYR A 176 14.32 16.80 4.55
CA TYR A 176 14.90 15.59 5.11
C TYR A 176 14.04 14.38 4.75
N GLU A 177 14.70 13.25 4.55
CA GLU A 177 14.10 11.92 4.48
C GLU A 177 14.16 11.27 5.87
N LEU A 178 13.01 10.88 6.41
CA LEU A 178 12.89 10.14 7.67
C LEU A 178 12.54 8.68 7.38
N THR A 179 13.39 7.76 7.83
CA THR A 179 13.24 6.31 7.64
C THR A 179 13.20 5.56 8.96
N GLY A 180 12.63 4.35 8.96
CA GLY A 180 12.62 3.43 10.11
C GLY A 180 11.29 3.36 10.88
N ILE A 181 10.25 4.09 10.43
CA ILE A 181 8.90 4.06 11.00
C ILE A 181 8.02 3.08 10.22
N ASP A 182 7.99 3.26 8.91
CA ASP A 182 7.03 2.65 7.99
C ASP A 182 7.76 2.11 6.75
N LEU A 183 7.01 1.46 5.86
CA LEU A 183 7.48 0.86 4.61
C LEU A 183 8.04 1.88 3.61
N ASN A 184 7.63 3.14 3.73
CA ASN A 184 8.08 4.24 2.87
C ASN A 184 8.73 5.35 3.71
N PRO A 185 9.72 6.06 3.15
CA PRO A 185 10.26 7.24 3.79
C PRO A 185 9.20 8.34 3.93
N THR A 186 9.26 9.09 5.04
CA THR A 186 8.51 10.33 5.20
C THR A 186 9.41 11.51 4.90
N TYR A 187 9.01 12.39 3.98
CA TYR A 187 9.77 13.61 3.70
C TYR A 187 9.25 14.77 4.54
N VAL A 188 10.14 15.36 5.33
CA VAL A 188 9.83 16.46 6.25
C VAL A 188 10.61 17.70 5.83
N LEU A 189 9.91 18.82 5.74
CA LEU A 189 10.50 20.13 5.48
C LEU A 189 10.72 20.82 6.82
N VAL A 190 11.93 21.33 7.03
CA VAL A 190 12.36 21.87 8.32
C VAL A 190 13.01 23.22 8.07
N ASP A 191 12.67 24.21 8.90
CA ASP A 191 13.29 25.54 8.81
C ASP A 191 14.67 25.60 9.49
N ARG A 192 15.30 26.77 9.46
CA ARG A 192 16.62 26.99 10.07
C ARG A 192 16.66 26.80 11.58
N LYS A 193 15.52 26.87 12.28
CA LYS A 193 15.42 26.62 13.72
C LYS A 193 15.26 25.14 14.04
N GLY A 194 15.13 24.27 13.04
CA GLY A 194 14.83 22.85 13.25
C GLY A 194 13.34 22.59 13.46
N GLU A 195 12.48 23.55 13.15
CA GLU A 195 11.03 23.43 13.31
C GLU A 195 10.38 22.83 12.06
N LEU A 196 9.40 21.94 12.26
CA LEU A 196 8.64 21.34 11.16
C LEU A 196 7.92 22.43 10.37
N PHE A 197 8.02 22.40 9.05
CA PHE A 197 7.36 23.34 8.15
C PHE A 197 6.22 22.68 7.37
N ALA A 198 6.48 21.52 6.78
CA ALA A 198 5.48 20.74 6.07
C ALA A 198 5.90 19.26 6.00
N SER A 199 4.91 18.37 5.85
CA SER A 199 5.11 16.95 5.56
C SER A 199 3.79 16.34 5.06
N GLY A 200 3.80 15.71 3.88
CA GLY A 200 2.57 15.23 3.25
C GLY A 200 1.54 16.35 3.10
N GLY A 201 0.31 16.11 3.55
CA GLY A 201 -0.76 17.13 3.57
C GLY A 201 -0.67 18.17 4.70
N LEU A 202 0.28 18.06 5.64
CA LEU A 202 0.42 19.01 6.74
C LEU A 202 1.33 20.18 6.31
N ILE A 203 0.88 21.43 6.52
CA ILE A 203 1.66 22.64 6.24
C ILE A 203 1.42 23.70 7.31
N ARG A 204 2.42 24.51 7.65
CA ARG A 204 2.24 25.66 8.54
C ARG A 204 1.14 26.59 8.05
N GLU A 205 0.30 27.03 8.98
CA GLU A 205 -0.76 27.99 8.70
C GLU A 205 -0.19 29.28 8.07
N GLY A 206 -0.86 29.78 7.02
CA GLY A 206 -0.42 30.93 6.24
C GLY A 206 0.41 30.59 5.00
N TYR A 207 0.80 29.33 4.80
CA TYR A 207 1.59 28.88 3.65
C TYR A 207 0.83 27.95 2.70
N GLU A 208 -0.49 27.83 2.83
CA GLU A 208 -1.33 26.90 2.06
C GLU A 208 -1.20 27.10 0.54
N ALA A 209 -0.97 28.34 0.11
CA ALA A 209 -0.72 28.67 -1.30
C ALA A 209 0.56 28.02 -1.88
N GLN A 210 1.46 27.53 -1.02
CA GLN A 210 2.71 26.86 -1.43
C GLN A 210 2.55 25.35 -1.63
N VAL A 211 1.40 24.75 -1.28
CA VAL A 211 1.17 23.30 -1.40
C VAL A 211 1.51 22.76 -2.80
N PRO A 212 1.07 23.38 -3.92
CA PRO A 212 1.40 22.86 -5.25
C PRO A 212 2.91 22.85 -5.55
N VAL A 213 3.66 23.82 -5.02
CA VAL A 213 5.12 23.87 -5.16
C VAL A 213 5.77 22.72 -4.38
N LEU A 214 5.28 22.45 -3.17
CA LEU A 214 5.76 21.37 -2.33
C LEU A 214 5.45 19.98 -2.91
N GLU A 215 4.23 19.80 -3.44
CA GLU A 215 3.83 18.56 -4.11
C GLU A 215 4.70 18.26 -5.34
N LYS A 216 4.95 19.28 -6.18
CA LYS A 216 5.84 19.14 -7.34
C LYS A 216 7.24 18.68 -6.91
N MET A 217 7.83 19.34 -5.91
CA MET A 217 9.14 18.96 -5.38
C MET A 217 9.13 17.55 -4.80
N HIS A 218 8.08 17.17 -4.07
CA HIS A 218 7.96 15.83 -3.53
C HIS A 218 7.96 14.78 -4.66
N ARG A 219 7.22 15.02 -5.74
CA ARG A 219 7.26 14.16 -6.94
C ARG A 219 8.66 14.09 -7.56
N GLU A 220 9.38 15.20 -7.67
CA GLU A 220 10.77 15.22 -8.18
C GLU A 220 11.71 14.37 -7.31
N ILE A 221 11.61 14.49 -5.97
CA ILE A 221 12.43 13.73 -5.04
C ILE A 221 12.09 12.24 -5.10
N ALA A 222 10.79 11.90 -5.11
CA ALA A 222 10.33 10.52 -5.22
C ALA A 222 10.78 9.88 -6.54
N LEU A 223 10.70 10.61 -7.66
CA LEU A 223 11.17 10.14 -8.96
C LEU A 223 12.67 9.90 -8.96
N ALA A 224 13.47 10.85 -8.47
CA ALA A 224 14.92 10.69 -8.39
C ALA A 224 15.32 9.50 -7.50
N ARG A 225 14.61 9.26 -6.40
CA ARG A 225 14.80 8.08 -5.56
C ARG A 225 14.48 6.79 -6.32
N ALA A 226 13.39 6.76 -7.07
CA ALA A 226 12.99 5.58 -7.85
C ALA A 226 13.97 5.28 -8.99
N GLU A 227 14.49 6.30 -9.68
CA GLU A 227 15.54 6.13 -10.71
C GLU A 227 16.85 5.63 -10.10
N ALA A 228 17.25 6.16 -8.94
CA ALA A 228 18.42 5.66 -8.21
C ALA A 228 18.25 4.20 -7.75
N ALA A 229 17.04 3.83 -7.31
CA ALA A 229 16.72 2.45 -6.98
C ALA A 229 16.80 1.53 -8.21
N GLN A 230 16.27 1.95 -9.35
CA GLN A 230 16.39 1.23 -10.61
C GLN A 230 17.85 1.02 -11.02
N ALA A 231 18.67 2.07 -10.97
CA ALA A 231 20.10 1.98 -11.31
C ALA A 231 20.86 1.01 -10.38
N LYS A 232 20.44 0.90 -9.11
CA LYS A 232 21.08 0.04 -8.12
C LYS A 232 20.62 -1.42 -8.17
N LEU A 233 19.32 -1.66 -8.33
CA LEU A 233 18.68 -2.95 -8.05
C LEU A 233 18.48 -3.82 -9.30
N ALA A 234 18.71 -3.26 -10.48
CA ALA A 234 18.38 -3.92 -11.73
C ALA A 234 19.63 -4.56 -12.36
N HIS A 235 19.65 -5.89 -12.41
CA HIS A 235 20.75 -6.68 -12.95
C HIS A 235 20.52 -6.96 -14.44
N ARG A 236 21.44 -6.47 -15.27
CA ARG A 236 21.44 -6.64 -16.73
C ARG A 236 22.61 -7.50 -17.15
N PHE A 237 22.43 -8.23 -18.23
CA PHE A 237 23.41 -9.18 -18.74
C PHE A 237 23.64 -8.89 -20.23
N ASP A 238 24.91 -8.78 -20.63
CA ASP A 238 25.29 -8.50 -22.03
C ASP A 238 25.17 -9.73 -22.93
N GLY A 239 25.19 -10.93 -22.34
CA GLY A 239 25.09 -12.21 -23.02
C GLY A 239 23.91 -13.06 -22.51
N PRO A 240 23.76 -14.30 -23.02
CA PRO A 240 22.70 -15.19 -22.56
C PRO A 240 22.81 -15.51 -21.06
N VAL A 241 21.65 -15.68 -20.42
CA VAL A 241 21.52 -16.04 -19.01
C VAL A 241 20.97 -17.45 -18.91
N ARG A 242 21.77 -18.37 -18.39
CA ARG A 242 21.38 -19.76 -18.12
C ARG A 242 20.93 -19.93 -16.69
N ILE A 243 19.65 -20.18 -16.49
CA ILE A 243 19.07 -20.57 -15.20
C ILE A 243 19.02 -22.10 -15.15
N ARG A 244 19.88 -22.73 -14.33
CA ARG A 244 19.99 -24.20 -14.22
C ARG A 244 19.48 -24.70 -12.87
N ASN A 245 19.31 -26.02 -12.73
CA ASN A 245 18.82 -26.67 -11.52
C ASN A 245 17.50 -26.08 -11.03
N VAL A 246 16.55 -25.79 -11.92
CA VAL A 246 15.21 -25.31 -11.55
C VAL A 246 14.17 -26.36 -11.89
N ARG A 247 13.06 -26.37 -11.16
CA ARG A 247 11.81 -26.99 -11.65
C ARG A 247 10.98 -25.93 -12.35
N ILE A 248 10.11 -26.29 -13.28
CA ILE A 248 9.26 -25.34 -14.00
C ILE A 248 7.80 -25.65 -13.66
N PHE A 249 7.07 -24.65 -13.18
CA PHE A 249 5.61 -24.73 -13.10
C PHE A 249 5.01 -24.55 -14.49
N ASP A 250 4.27 -25.55 -14.96
CA ASP A 250 3.48 -25.48 -16.18
C ASP A 250 2.03 -25.09 -15.80
N PRO A 251 1.56 -23.89 -16.17
CA PRO A 251 0.21 -23.44 -15.85
C PRO A 251 -0.88 -24.18 -16.63
N VAL A 252 -0.56 -24.86 -17.73
CA VAL A 252 -1.54 -25.63 -18.51
C VAL A 252 -1.89 -26.93 -17.78
N SER A 253 -0.87 -27.70 -17.39
CA SER A 253 -1.05 -28.94 -16.63
C SER A 253 -1.26 -28.70 -15.13
N MET A 254 -0.91 -27.52 -14.63
CA MET A 254 -0.87 -27.15 -13.20
C MET A 254 0.09 -28.03 -12.38
N THR A 255 1.16 -28.51 -13.01
CA THR A 255 2.18 -29.37 -12.38
C THR A 255 3.57 -28.75 -12.43
N VAL A 256 4.49 -29.33 -11.66
CA VAL A 256 5.89 -28.92 -11.60
C VAL A 256 6.76 -29.98 -12.27
N SER A 257 7.69 -29.56 -13.13
CA SER A 257 8.60 -30.46 -13.86
C SER A 257 9.67 -31.10 -12.97
N GLY A 258 10.44 -32.04 -13.54
CA GLY A 258 11.76 -32.40 -13.02
C GLY A 258 12.76 -31.24 -13.14
N LEU A 259 14.04 -31.48 -12.80
CA LEU A 259 15.08 -30.46 -12.94
C LEU A 259 15.31 -30.11 -14.42
N SER A 260 15.35 -28.80 -14.67
CA SER A 260 15.37 -28.16 -15.97
C SER A 260 16.41 -27.05 -16.01
N THR A 261 16.74 -26.63 -17.23
CA THR A 261 17.54 -25.45 -17.54
C THR A 261 16.77 -24.56 -18.52
N VAL A 262 16.75 -23.25 -18.24
CA VAL A 262 16.15 -22.21 -19.07
C VAL A 262 17.25 -21.24 -19.49
N VAL A 263 17.32 -20.89 -20.77
CA VAL A 263 18.25 -19.87 -21.27
C VAL A 263 17.45 -18.68 -21.76
N VAL A 264 17.80 -17.49 -21.29
CA VAL A 264 17.26 -16.21 -21.72
C VAL A 264 18.31 -15.48 -22.56
N TYR A 265 17.89 -14.82 -23.63
CA TYR A 265 18.74 -13.91 -24.40
C TYR A 265 17.95 -12.63 -24.73
N GLY A 266 18.49 -11.48 -24.37
CA GLY A 266 17.75 -10.22 -24.40
C GLY A 266 16.52 -10.31 -23.50
N ASP A 267 15.34 -10.06 -24.07
CA ASP A 267 14.05 -10.08 -23.36
C ASP A 267 13.26 -11.38 -23.53
N ARG A 268 13.85 -12.44 -24.11
CA ARG A 268 13.13 -13.67 -24.48
C ARG A 268 13.76 -14.95 -23.97
N ILE A 269 12.90 -15.94 -23.73
CA ILE A 269 13.29 -17.32 -23.45
C ILE A 269 13.78 -17.96 -24.76
N ALA A 270 15.08 -18.24 -24.83
CA ALA A 270 15.73 -18.83 -26.00
C ALA A 270 15.53 -20.36 -26.06
N THR A 271 15.68 -21.03 -24.91
CA THR A 271 15.53 -22.50 -24.80
C THR A 271 15.02 -22.92 -23.43
N VAL A 272 14.26 -24.02 -23.41
CA VAL A 272 13.85 -24.74 -22.20
C VAL A 272 14.20 -26.21 -22.42
N GLY A 273 14.86 -26.86 -21.46
CA GLY A 273 15.26 -28.26 -21.58
C GLY A 273 15.56 -28.94 -20.25
N ALA A 274 15.66 -30.26 -20.26
CA ALA A 274 16.06 -31.04 -19.09
C ALA A 274 17.48 -30.67 -18.63
N ASN A 275 17.70 -30.60 -17.31
CA ASN A 275 18.97 -30.13 -16.74
C ASN A 275 20.18 -30.97 -17.18
N ASP A 276 20.04 -32.30 -17.17
CA ASP A 276 21.13 -33.22 -17.49
C ASP A 276 21.51 -33.20 -18.98
N ALA A 277 20.59 -32.76 -19.85
CA ALA A 277 20.83 -32.61 -21.28
C ALA A 277 21.51 -31.26 -21.64
N ALA A 278 21.55 -30.31 -20.71
CA ALA A 278 21.98 -28.93 -21.00
C ALA A 278 23.51 -28.76 -21.13
N GLY A 279 24.29 -29.74 -20.65
CA GLY A 279 25.77 -29.70 -20.68
C GLY A 279 26.38 -28.57 -19.83
N PRO A 280 27.71 -28.38 -19.88
CA PRO A 280 28.35 -27.22 -19.27
C PRO A 280 27.92 -25.92 -19.95
N ALA A 281 27.88 -24.81 -19.21
CA ALA A 281 27.56 -23.51 -19.78
C ALA A 281 28.62 -23.09 -20.83
N PRO A 282 28.20 -22.76 -22.07
CA PRO A 282 29.08 -22.17 -23.08
C PRO A 282 29.78 -20.90 -22.61
N ALA A 283 30.91 -20.55 -23.25
CA ALA A 283 31.57 -19.27 -23.02
C ALA A 283 30.64 -18.09 -23.34
N GLY A 284 30.72 -17.01 -22.56
CA GLY A 284 29.84 -15.84 -22.72
C GLY A 284 28.46 -15.93 -22.04
N GLU A 285 28.10 -17.05 -21.40
CA GLU A 285 26.84 -17.14 -20.65
C GLU A 285 27.01 -16.83 -19.16
N THR A 286 26.11 -16.02 -18.61
CA THR A 286 25.95 -15.91 -17.15
C THR A 286 25.12 -17.08 -16.62
N VAL A 287 25.56 -17.72 -15.55
CA VAL A 287 24.86 -18.87 -14.97
C VAL A 287 24.22 -18.47 -13.64
N ILE A 288 22.91 -18.70 -13.52
CA ILE A 288 22.14 -18.59 -12.29
C ILE A 288 21.78 -20.01 -11.83
N ASP A 289 22.17 -20.37 -10.61
CA ASP A 289 21.82 -21.68 -10.03
C ASP A 289 20.52 -21.57 -9.23
N GLY A 290 19.48 -22.25 -9.69
CA GLY A 290 18.19 -22.30 -9.02
C GLY A 290 18.18 -23.15 -7.75
N GLN A 291 19.20 -23.99 -7.54
CA GLN A 291 19.35 -24.86 -6.36
C GLN A 291 18.12 -25.74 -6.06
N GLY A 292 17.39 -26.16 -7.10
CA GLY A 292 16.17 -26.94 -7.00
C GLY A 292 14.90 -26.11 -6.75
N GLY A 293 14.97 -24.79 -6.75
CA GLY A 293 13.80 -23.91 -6.68
C GLY A 293 12.87 -24.07 -7.89
N THR A 294 11.68 -23.48 -7.79
CA THR A 294 10.65 -23.52 -8.84
C THR A 294 10.63 -22.21 -9.61
N LEU A 295 10.72 -22.30 -10.94
CA LEU A 295 10.51 -21.22 -11.87
C LEU A 295 9.02 -21.15 -12.24
N LEU A 296 8.40 -20.01 -12.01
CA LEU A 296 7.01 -19.75 -12.38
C LEU A 296 6.95 -18.59 -13.38
N PRO A 297 5.98 -18.57 -14.29
CA PRO A 297 5.64 -17.35 -15.01
C PRO A 297 5.36 -16.24 -13.98
N GLY A 298 5.69 -15.01 -14.33
CA GLY A 298 5.60 -13.92 -13.37
C GLY A 298 4.15 -13.64 -12.95
N LEU A 299 3.97 -13.30 -11.68
CA LEU A 299 2.63 -13.16 -11.11
C LEU A 299 1.96 -11.88 -11.60
N HIS A 300 0.63 -11.91 -11.56
CA HIS A 300 -0.25 -10.79 -11.88
C HIS A 300 -0.99 -10.31 -10.66
N ASP A 301 -0.99 -9.00 -10.46
CA ASP A 301 -1.98 -8.33 -9.61
C ASP A 301 -3.03 -7.65 -10.49
N MET A 302 -4.22 -8.24 -10.55
CA MET A 302 -5.31 -7.79 -11.42
C MET A 302 -6.11 -6.61 -10.86
N HIS A 303 -5.75 -6.10 -9.68
CA HIS A 303 -6.30 -4.89 -9.11
C HIS A 303 -5.25 -4.14 -8.30
N SER A 304 -4.50 -3.28 -8.97
CA SER A 304 -3.47 -2.47 -8.35
C SER A 304 -3.74 -0.98 -8.55
N HIS A 305 -3.06 -0.17 -7.76
CA HIS A 305 -2.93 1.27 -7.96
C HIS A 305 -1.45 1.62 -8.08
N THR A 306 -1.00 1.84 -9.31
CA THR A 306 0.41 2.00 -9.66
C THR A 306 0.99 3.27 -9.04
N SER A 307 2.14 3.13 -8.40
CA SER A 307 2.91 4.24 -7.83
C SER A 307 4.40 3.91 -7.91
N LEU A 308 5.25 4.92 -7.74
CA LEU A 308 6.70 4.72 -7.67
C LEU A 308 7.09 3.72 -6.55
N SER A 309 6.38 3.76 -5.42
CA SER A 309 6.59 2.82 -4.31
C SER A 309 6.11 1.41 -4.62
N SER A 310 4.88 1.25 -5.13
CA SER A 310 4.28 -0.08 -5.36
C SER A 310 5.06 -0.90 -6.38
N ASN A 311 5.73 -0.25 -7.33
CA ASN A 311 6.54 -0.92 -8.33
C ASN A 311 7.62 -1.84 -7.72
N LEU A 312 8.37 -1.34 -6.72
CA LEU A 312 9.40 -2.14 -6.06
C LEU A 312 8.80 -3.23 -5.19
N PHE A 313 7.70 -2.93 -4.48
CA PHE A 313 6.98 -3.94 -3.69
C PHE A 313 6.48 -5.10 -4.57
N ASN A 314 5.90 -4.79 -5.73
CA ASN A 314 5.40 -5.78 -6.68
C ASN A 314 6.54 -6.66 -7.21
N LEU A 315 7.66 -6.07 -7.64
CA LEU A 315 8.83 -6.84 -8.08
C LEU A 315 9.37 -7.75 -6.97
N ALA A 316 9.44 -7.26 -5.72
CA ALA A 316 9.90 -8.05 -4.58
C ALA A 316 8.95 -9.21 -4.23
N ALA A 317 7.65 -9.04 -4.48
CA ALA A 317 6.64 -10.07 -4.29
C ALA A 317 6.52 -11.07 -5.46
N GLY A 318 7.28 -10.85 -6.55
CA GLY A 318 7.24 -11.69 -7.74
C GLY A 318 6.16 -11.30 -8.77
N VAL A 319 5.56 -10.13 -8.60
CA VAL A 319 4.57 -9.58 -9.54
C VAL A 319 5.32 -8.90 -10.70
N THR A 320 5.13 -9.44 -11.90
CA THR A 320 5.75 -8.94 -13.14
C THR A 320 4.80 -8.14 -14.00
N ALA A 321 3.50 -8.24 -13.73
CA ALA A 321 2.47 -7.49 -14.42
C ALA A 321 1.35 -7.07 -13.46
N THR A 322 0.77 -5.91 -13.70
CA THR A 322 -0.38 -5.42 -12.95
C THR A 322 -1.46 -4.86 -13.87
N ARG A 323 -2.71 -4.90 -13.40
CA ARG A 323 -3.82 -4.12 -13.94
C ARG A 323 -4.04 -2.93 -13.01
N ASP A 324 -3.72 -1.73 -13.46
CA ASP A 324 -4.00 -0.49 -12.74
C ASP A 324 -5.48 -0.17 -12.87
N GLN A 325 -6.20 -0.18 -11.77
CA GLN A 325 -7.65 0.00 -11.71
C GLN A 325 -8.05 1.46 -11.46
N GLY A 326 -7.28 2.39 -12.03
CA GLY A 326 -7.56 3.81 -12.02
C GLY A 326 -6.59 4.61 -11.15
N ASN A 327 -6.21 5.78 -11.61
CA ASN A 327 -5.15 6.57 -10.99
C ASN A 327 -5.31 8.07 -11.30
N ASP A 328 -4.37 8.89 -10.81
CA ASP A 328 -4.15 10.19 -11.43
C ASP A 328 -3.61 9.97 -12.86
N ASN A 329 -4.28 10.58 -13.83
CA ASN A 329 -4.03 10.28 -15.25
C ASN A 329 -2.67 10.82 -15.72
N GLU A 330 -2.21 11.96 -15.22
CA GLU A 330 -0.94 12.54 -15.63
C GLU A 330 0.23 11.81 -14.97
N ASP A 331 0.13 11.57 -13.66
CA ASP A 331 1.17 10.86 -12.89
C ASP A 331 1.34 9.42 -13.40
N LEU A 332 0.23 8.71 -13.69
CA LEU A 332 0.31 7.37 -14.26
C LEU A 332 1.05 7.36 -15.60
N LEU A 333 0.69 8.25 -16.53
CA LEU A 333 1.36 8.31 -17.83
C LEU A 333 2.86 8.61 -17.71
N ALA A 334 3.25 9.46 -16.75
CA ALA A 334 4.66 9.73 -16.46
C ALA A 334 5.41 8.50 -15.91
N ILE A 335 4.79 7.73 -15.00
CA ILE A 335 5.35 6.48 -14.48
C ILE A 335 5.50 5.44 -15.60
N LEU A 336 4.47 5.26 -16.44
CA LEU A 336 4.49 4.29 -17.53
C LEU A 336 5.58 4.59 -18.56
N GLU A 337 5.82 5.87 -18.85
CA GLU A 337 6.94 6.27 -19.72
C GLU A 337 8.29 5.95 -19.07
N GLY A 338 8.43 6.14 -17.76
CA GLY A 338 9.62 5.74 -17.00
C GLY A 338 9.88 4.23 -17.03
N LEU A 339 8.82 3.42 -16.91
CA LEU A 339 8.91 1.95 -17.04
C LEU A 339 9.30 1.52 -18.45
N ARG A 340 8.63 2.08 -19.48
CA ARG A 340 8.89 1.78 -20.89
C ARG A 340 10.32 2.11 -21.32
N THR A 341 10.87 3.21 -20.80
CA THR A 341 12.25 3.64 -21.09
C THR A 341 13.30 2.98 -20.21
N GLY A 342 12.89 2.13 -19.26
CA GLY A 342 13.79 1.45 -18.33
C GLY A 342 14.39 2.35 -17.24
N ARG A 343 13.96 3.61 -17.14
CA ARG A 343 14.37 4.57 -16.09
C ARG A 343 13.80 4.19 -14.72
N LEU A 344 12.66 3.53 -14.69
CA LEU A 344 12.01 3.06 -13.46
C LEU A 344 12.00 1.53 -13.41
N ALA A 345 12.17 1.00 -12.20
CA ALA A 345 11.87 -0.38 -11.88
C ALA A 345 10.35 -0.54 -11.78
N GLY A 346 9.82 -1.67 -12.23
CA GLY A 346 8.44 -2.06 -11.95
C GLY A 346 7.90 -3.16 -12.86
N PRO A 347 6.69 -3.65 -12.57
CA PRO A 347 5.98 -4.58 -13.42
C PRO A 347 5.52 -3.91 -14.74
N ARG A 348 5.11 -4.73 -15.71
CA ARG A 348 4.30 -4.27 -16.84
C ARG A 348 2.93 -3.81 -16.32
N VAL A 349 2.38 -2.74 -16.87
CA VAL A 349 1.09 -2.21 -16.39
C VAL A 349 0.09 -2.17 -17.52
N VAL A 350 -1.05 -2.83 -17.33
CA VAL A 350 -2.28 -2.64 -18.10
C VAL A 350 -3.07 -1.54 -17.40
N ARG A 351 -3.29 -0.41 -18.06
CA ARG A 351 -3.94 0.76 -17.44
C ARG A 351 -5.44 0.81 -17.74
N ASN A 352 -6.24 0.97 -16.69
CA ASN A 352 -7.67 1.26 -16.79
C ASN A 352 -7.93 2.74 -16.46
N GLY A 353 -8.90 3.33 -17.17
CA GLY A 353 -9.37 4.67 -16.86
C GLY A 353 -10.19 4.66 -15.58
N PHE A 354 -10.30 5.80 -14.90
CA PHE A 354 -11.19 5.97 -13.76
C PHE A 354 -12.23 7.06 -14.06
N LEU A 355 -13.50 6.70 -14.00
CA LEU A 355 -14.61 7.59 -14.32
C LEU A 355 -15.65 7.56 -13.21
N GLU A 356 -15.85 8.71 -12.58
CA GLU A 356 -16.75 8.89 -11.44
C GLU A 356 -17.83 9.93 -11.77
N GLY A 357 -19.03 9.76 -11.22
CA GLY A 357 -20.08 10.76 -11.34
C GLY A 357 -19.99 11.82 -10.23
N ARG A 358 -20.36 13.07 -10.51
CA ARG A 358 -20.36 14.10 -9.47
C ARG A 358 -21.46 13.87 -8.44
N SER A 359 -21.06 13.88 -7.18
CA SER A 359 -21.93 13.88 -6.02
C SER A 359 -21.15 14.39 -4.79
N PRO A 360 -21.82 14.63 -3.65
CA PRO A 360 -21.14 14.87 -2.39
C PRO A 360 -20.20 13.74 -1.93
N TYR A 361 -20.27 12.57 -2.54
CA TYR A 361 -19.51 11.36 -2.19
C TYR A 361 -18.48 10.94 -3.25
N SER A 362 -18.28 11.71 -4.33
CA SER A 362 -17.39 11.32 -5.43
C SER A 362 -15.98 10.98 -4.96
N ALA A 363 -15.46 9.85 -5.45
CA ALA A 363 -14.02 9.63 -5.44
C ALA A 363 -13.37 10.61 -6.43
N ARG A 364 -12.59 11.57 -5.90
CA ARG A 364 -11.91 12.59 -6.71
C ARG A 364 -10.57 12.06 -7.26
N LEU A 365 -10.65 11.00 -8.07
CA LEU A 365 -9.54 10.37 -8.79
C LEU A 365 -9.89 10.30 -10.29
N GLY A 366 -8.90 10.33 -11.18
CA GLY A 366 -9.13 10.33 -12.63
C GLY A 366 -10.05 11.47 -13.07
N PHE A 367 -11.18 11.14 -13.73
CA PHE A 367 -12.19 12.12 -14.11
C PHE A 367 -13.48 12.00 -13.29
N VAL A 368 -13.99 13.15 -12.83
CA VAL A 368 -15.32 13.26 -12.21
C VAL A 368 -16.21 14.08 -13.14
N VAL A 369 -17.26 13.45 -13.65
CA VAL A 369 -18.12 13.98 -14.71
C VAL A 369 -19.51 14.36 -14.20
N ASP A 370 -20.10 15.39 -14.82
CA ASP A 370 -21.42 15.93 -14.46
C ASP A 370 -22.51 15.63 -15.49
N SER A 371 -22.15 15.04 -16.64
CA SER A 371 -23.09 14.67 -17.69
C SER A 371 -22.64 13.46 -18.52
N LEU A 372 -23.58 12.85 -19.24
CA LEU A 372 -23.28 11.76 -20.18
C LEU A 372 -22.33 12.22 -21.30
N ASP A 373 -22.54 13.41 -21.89
CA ASP A 373 -21.68 13.92 -22.96
C ASP A 373 -20.23 14.09 -22.51
N GLU A 374 -20.05 14.54 -21.27
CA GLU A 374 -18.73 14.62 -20.67
C GLU A 374 -18.15 13.21 -20.45
N ALA A 375 -18.94 12.27 -19.91
CA ALA A 375 -18.52 10.88 -19.74
C ALA A 375 -18.00 10.27 -21.06
N LEU A 376 -18.77 10.41 -22.15
CA LEU A 376 -18.40 9.94 -23.48
C LEU A 376 -17.12 10.61 -24.00
N THR A 377 -16.95 11.91 -23.73
CA THR A 377 -15.71 12.64 -24.07
C THR A 377 -14.51 12.07 -23.31
N LYS A 378 -14.66 11.72 -22.04
CA LYS A 378 -13.57 11.11 -21.24
C LYS A 378 -13.26 9.68 -21.69
N VAL A 379 -14.26 8.89 -22.09
CA VAL A 379 -14.03 7.56 -22.69
C VAL A 379 -13.15 7.67 -23.94
N ARG A 380 -13.46 8.63 -24.83
CA ARG A 380 -12.62 8.90 -26.01
C ARG A 380 -11.20 9.31 -25.65
N TRP A 381 -11.05 10.16 -24.62
CA TRP A 381 -9.73 10.55 -24.12
C TRP A 381 -8.90 9.35 -23.67
N TYR A 382 -9.52 8.38 -22.97
CA TYR A 382 -8.88 7.13 -22.56
C TYR A 382 -8.51 6.25 -23.76
N ALA A 383 -9.41 6.13 -24.74
CA ALA A 383 -9.17 5.40 -25.98
C ALA A 383 -7.98 5.97 -26.77
N ASP A 384 -7.93 7.29 -26.96
CA ASP A 384 -6.86 8.00 -27.67
C ASP A 384 -5.49 7.83 -27.00
N ARG A 385 -5.46 7.38 -25.74
CA ARG A 385 -4.26 7.13 -24.95
C ARG A 385 -4.03 5.66 -24.67
N GLY A 386 -4.69 4.76 -25.41
CA GLY A 386 -4.45 3.32 -25.33
C GLY A 386 -4.69 2.73 -23.95
N TYR A 387 -5.70 3.24 -23.22
CA TYR A 387 -6.21 2.55 -22.04
C TYR A 387 -6.97 1.28 -22.45
N TRP A 388 -6.92 0.25 -21.61
CA TRP A 388 -7.48 -1.06 -21.94
C TRP A 388 -8.97 -1.17 -21.58
N GLN A 389 -9.36 -0.62 -20.42
CA GLN A 389 -10.75 -0.51 -20.00
C GLN A 389 -11.04 0.86 -19.37
N VAL A 390 -12.33 1.15 -19.16
CA VAL A 390 -12.79 2.25 -18.30
C VAL A 390 -13.44 1.67 -17.04
N LYS A 391 -12.96 2.06 -15.86
CA LYS A 391 -13.55 1.73 -14.56
C LYS A 391 -14.61 2.77 -14.18
N LEU A 392 -15.85 2.36 -13.99
CA LEU A 392 -16.91 3.21 -13.45
C LEU A 392 -17.01 3.06 -11.92
N TYR A 393 -17.41 4.14 -11.23
CA TYR A 393 -17.36 4.19 -9.77
C TYR A 393 -18.72 4.51 -9.10
N ASN A 394 -18.73 4.53 -7.76
CA ASN A 394 -19.96 4.47 -6.96
C ASN A 394 -20.96 5.60 -7.24
N SER A 395 -20.50 6.81 -7.56
CA SER A 395 -21.39 7.96 -7.81
C SER A 395 -21.76 8.12 -9.28
N PHE A 396 -21.29 7.23 -10.16
CA PHE A 396 -21.65 7.24 -11.56
C PHE A 396 -23.16 7.04 -11.75
N ASN A 397 -23.78 7.76 -12.68
CA ASN A 397 -25.21 7.60 -12.91
C ASN A 397 -25.48 6.23 -13.55
N PRO A 398 -26.32 5.36 -12.95
CA PRO A 398 -26.62 4.03 -13.52
C PRO A 398 -27.18 4.09 -14.95
N ASP A 399 -27.89 5.15 -15.33
CA ASP A 399 -28.48 5.29 -16.67
C ASP A 399 -27.42 5.62 -17.74
N TRP A 400 -26.22 6.04 -17.33
CA TRP A 400 -25.11 6.33 -18.24
C TRP A 400 -24.27 5.10 -18.55
N VAL A 401 -24.41 3.99 -17.79
CA VAL A 401 -23.57 2.80 -17.95
C VAL A 401 -23.69 2.21 -19.36
N ALA A 402 -24.91 1.96 -19.83
CA ALA A 402 -25.14 1.38 -21.16
C ALA A 402 -24.57 2.23 -22.33
N PRO A 403 -24.86 3.54 -22.44
CA PRO A 403 -24.28 4.35 -23.52
C PRO A 403 -22.76 4.51 -23.40
N VAL A 404 -22.20 4.54 -22.18
CA VAL A 404 -20.74 4.58 -21.97
C VAL A 404 -20.08 3.28 -22.38
N ALA A 405 -20.66 2.14 -22.00
CA ALA A 405 -20.16 0.83 -22.40
C ALA A 405 -20.27 0.62 -23.91
N ALA A 406 -21.34 1.09 -24.55
CA ALA A 406 -21.45 1.06 -26.01
C ALA A 406 -20.33 1.87 -26.70
N GLU A 407 -20.01 3.05 -26.19
CA GLU A 407 -18.93 3.88 -26.75
C GLU A 407 -17.53 3.30 -26.48
N ALA A 408 -17.29 2.77 -25.28
CA ALA A 408 -16.05 2.08 -24.92
C ALA A 408 -15.81 0.88 -25.87
N ASN A 409 -16.82 0.02 -26.03
CA ASN A 409 -16.75 -1.14 -26.92
C ASN A 409 -16.54 -0.73 -28.38
N ARG A 410 -17.21 0.32 -28.86
CA ARG A 410 -17.01 0.87 -30.22
C ARG A 410 -15.55 1.29 -30.46
N LEU A 411 -14.85 1.71 -29.40
CA LEU A 411 -13.46 2.14 -29.43
C LEU A 411 -12.47 1.01 -29.08
N GLY A 412 -12.96 -0.20 -28.79
CA GLY A 412 -12.13 -1.36 -28.43
C GLY A 412 -11.68 -1.40 -26.97
N LEU A 413 -12.34 -0.65 -26.08
CA LEU A 413 -12.12 -0.68 -24.63
C LEU A 413 -13.20 -1.55 -23.98
N GLY A 414 -12.83 -2.27 -22.94
CA GLY A 414 -13.82 -2.87 -22.05
C GLY A 414 -14.29 -1.91 -20.95
N VAL A 415 -15.25 -2.37 -20.14
CA VAL A 415 -15.78 -1.66 -18.97
C VAL A 415 -15.75 -2.54 -17.74
N THR A 416 -15.26 -1.97 -16.64
CA THR A 416 -15.21 -2.61 -15.32
C THR A 416 -15.68 -1.64 -14.25
N GLY A 417 -15.70 -2.09 -13.01
CA GLY A 417 -15.66 -1.22 -11.84
C GLY A 417 -16.64 -1.60 -10.77
N HIS A 418 -16.93 -0.61 -9.93
CA HIS A 418 -17.92 -0.78 -8.89
C HIS A 418 -19.31 -0.87 -9.52
N VAL A 419 -20.26 -1.42 -8.76
CA VAL A 419 -21.67 -1.29 -9.09
C VAL A 419 -22.10 0.09 -8.64
N PRO A 420 -22.52 1.00 -9.54
CA PRO A 420 -22.94 2.34 -9.13
C PRO A 420 -24.10 2.27 -8.14
N ALA A 421 -24.18 3.24 -7.23
CA ALA A 421 -25.22 3.23 -6.21
C ALA A 421 -26.62 3.22 -6.83
N PHE A 422 -27.54 2.51 -6.17
CA PHE A 422 -28.91 2.28 -6.65
C PHE A 422 -29.00 1.46 -7.96
N SER A 423 -27.91 0.78 -8.35
CA SER A 423 -27.87 -0.22 -9.41
C SER A 423 -27.71 -1.64 -8.82
N SER A 424 -27.52 -2.63 -9.69
CA SER A 424 -27.22 -4.02 -9.31
C SER A 424 -26.16 -4.65 -10.22
N PRO A 425 -25.45 -5.69 -9.74
CA PRO A 425 -24.56 -6.50 -10.59
C PRO A 425 -25.25 -6.95 -11.88
N ASP A 426 -26.48 -7.48 -11.76
CA ASP A 426 -27.27 -7.95 -12.89
C ASP A 426 -27.54 -6.86 -13.93
N ARG A 427 -27.76 -5.61 -13.50
CA ARG A 427 -27.99 -4.49 -14.41
C ARG A 427 -26.71 -4.11 -15.13
N VAL A 428 -25.61 -3.88 -14.41
CA VAL A 428 -24.36 -3.43 -15.04
C VAL A 428 -23.78 -4.46 -16.02
N MET A 429 -23.98 -5.76 -15.75
CA MET A 429 -23.63 -6.83 -16.70
C MET A 429 -24.48 -6.78 -17.98
N ARG A 430 -25.78 -6.45 -17.87
CA ARG A 430 -26.62 -6.25 -19.06
C ARG A 430 -26.25 -4.99 -19.83
N ASP A 431 -25.87 -3.95 -19.10
CA ASP A 431 -25.51 -2.65 -19.66
C ASP A 431 -24.10 -2.64 -20.28
N GLY A 432 -23.25 -3.64 -20.00
CA GLY A 432 -22.04 -3.93 -20.79
C GLY A 432 -20.72 -3.98 -20.02
N TYR A 433 -20.74 -4.35 -18.73
CA TYR A 433 -19.50 -4.68 -18.00
C TYR A 433 -18.89 -5.99 -18.50
N ASP A 434 -17.56 -5.99 -18.67
CA ASP A 434 -16.75 -7.18 -18.95
C ASP A 434 -16.28 -7.88 -17.67
N ASP A 435 -16.09 -7.11 -16.59
CA ASP A 435 -15.81 -7.63 -15.27
C ASP A 435 -16.38 -6.73 -14.17
N ILE A 436 -16.66 -7.33 -13.01
CA ILE A 436 -17.03 -6.59 -11.80
C ILE A 436 -15.79 -6.45 -10.92
N ALA A 437 -15.53 -5.22 -10.45
CA ALA A 437 -14.46 -4.95 -9.51
C ALA A 437 -14.89 -5.24 -8.08
N HIS A 438 -14.07 -6.02 -7.36
CA HIS A 438 -14.24 -6.44 -5.98
C HIS A 438 -15.42 -7.41 -5.73
N ILE A 439 -15.14 -8.52 -5.05
CA ILE A 439 -16.18 -9.50 -4.71
C ILE A 439 -17.29 -8.93 -3.81
N ASN A 440 -17.00 -7.92 -2.98
CA ASN A 440 -18.06 -7.25 -2.21
C ASN A 440 -19.06 -6.54 -3.13
N GLN A 441 -18.66 -5.96 -4.26
CA GLN A 441 -19.61 -5.28 -5.16
C GLN A 441 -20.63 -6.26 -5.75
N LEU A 442 -20.19 -7.49 -6.06
CA LEU A 442 -21.10 -8.57 -6.44
C LEU A 442 -22.01 -8.98 -5.28
N MET A 443 -21.44 -9.27 -4.10
CA MET A 443 -22.18 -9.77 -2.95
C MET A 443 -23.17 -8.75 -2.36
N LEU A 444 -22.83 -7.45 -2.36
CA LEU A 444 -23.71 -6.35 -1.94
C LEU A 444 -25.03 -6.36 -2.73
N GLY A 445 -24.97 -6.74 -4.00
CA GLY A 445 -26.14 -6.95 -4.85
C GLY A 445 -27.08 -8.07 -4.38
N TRP A 446 -26.70 -8.88 -3.39
CA TRP A 446 -27.54 -9.91 -2.78
C TRP A 446 -27.93 -9.60 -1.33
N ILE A 447 -27.11 -8.81 -0.60
CA ILE A 447 -27.28 -8.57 0.84
C ILE A 447 -27.88 -7.19 1.20
N LEU A 448 -27.82 -6.21 0.29
CA LEU A 448 -28.41 -4.89 0.52
C LEU A 448 -29.79 -4.73 -0.12
N ASP A 449 -30.62 -3.87 0.47
CA ASP A 449 -31.83 -3.36 -0.16
C ASP A 449 -31.46 -2.37 -1.30
N PRO A 450 -32.17 -2.35 -2.43
CA PRO A 450 -31.88 -1.43 -3.55
C PRO A 450 -31.86 0.07 -3.17
N LYS A 451 -32.48 0.46 -2.05
CA LYS A 451 -32.50 1.85 -1.56
C LYS A 451 -31.31 2.21 -0.67
N GLU A 452 -30.51 1.23 -0.25
CA GLU A 452 -29.33 1.48 0.58
C GLU A 452 -28.19 2.08 -0.25
N ASP A 453 -27.59 3.16 0.26
CA ASP A 453 -26.62 3.96 -0.49
C ASP A 453 -25.18 3.45 -0.32
N THR A 454 -24.66 2.77 -1.35
CA THR A 454 -23.30 2.22 -1.38
C THR A 454 -22.20 3.29 -1.52
N ARG A 455 -22.53 4.56 -1.73
CA ARG A 455 -21.55 5.66 -1.68
C ARG A 455 -21.03 5.91 -0.26
N THR A 456 -21.75 5.43 0.76
CA THR A 456 -21.37 5.51 2.16
C THR A 456 -20.44 4.35 2.58
N PRO A 457 -19.84 4.36 3.79
CA PRO A 457 -19.07 3.22 4.32
C PRO A 457 -19.84 1.89 4.39
N LEU A 458 -21.17 1.90 4.22
CA LEU A 458 -22.00 0.70 4.16
C LEU A 458 -21.53 -0.32 3.12
N ARG A 459 -20.92 0.10 2.00
CA ARG A 459 -20.35 -0.83 1.00
C ARG A 459 -19.21 -1.71 1.55
N LEU A 460 -18.66 -1.35 2.70
CA LEU A 460 -17.62 -2.10 3.40
C LEU A 460 -18.22 -2.83 4.61
N THR A 461 -18.93 -2.10 5.47
CA THR A 461 -19.45 -2.65 6.73
C THR A 461 -20.65 -3.59 6.53
N GLY A 462 -21.41 -3.44 5.44
CA GLY A 462 -22.56 -4.28 5.11
C GLY A 462 -22.22 -5.76 4.92
N MET A 463 -20.94 -6.09 4.66
CA MET A 463 -20.48 -7.46 4.43
C MET A 463 -20.70 -8.40 5.62
N ALA A 464 -20.83 -7.89 6.85
CA ALA A 464 -21.21 -8.69 8.02
C ALA A 464 -22.58 -9.38 7.83
N ARG A 465 -23.50 -8.78 7.07
CA ARG A 465 -24.82 -9.35 6.73
C ARG A 465 -24.73 -10.60 5.85
N GLY A 466 -23.58 -10.81 5.20
CA GLY A 466 -23.31 -12.02 4.40
C GLY A 466 -23.37 -13.32 5.20
N LYS A 467 -23.32 -13.26 6.53
CA LYS A 467 -23.47 -14.43 7.41
C LYS A 467 -24.74 -15.26 7.13
N ASP A 468 -25.83 -14.60 6.71
CA ASP A 468 -27.13 -15.24 6.46
C ASP A 468 -27.40 -15.49 4.96
N LEU A 469 -26.42 -15.21 4.09
CA LEU A 469 -26.61 -15.34 2.64
C LEU A 469 -26.67 -16.81 2.20
N ASP A 470 -27.79 -17.19 1.59
CA ASP A 470 -27.95 -18.47 0.89
C ASP A 470 -27.47 -18.37 -0.57
N LEU A 471 -26.31 -18.97 -0.84
CA LEU A 471 -25.72 -19.01 -2.18
C LEU A 471 -26.52 -19.88 -3.16
N ASN A 472 -27.37 -20.78 -2.67
CA ASN A 472 -28.24 -21.61 -3.51
C ASN A 472 -29.56 -20.93 -3.86
N SER A 473 -29.83 -19.75 -3.29
CA SER A 473 -31.07 -19.02 -3.57
C SER A 473 -31.22 -18.72 -5.07
N PRO A 474 -32.45 -18.70 -5.61
CA PRO A 474 -32.69 -18.42 -7.02
C PRO A 474 -32.05 -17.12 -7.51
N ARG A 475 -32.00 -16.09 -6.65
CA ARG A 475 -31.38 -14.79 -6.95
C ARG A 475 -29.88 -14.93 -7.21
N VAL A 476 -29.14 -15.57 -6.32
CA VAL A 476 -27.69 -15.78 -6.49
C VAL A 476 -27.41 -16.62 -7.72
N GLN A 477 -28.14 -17.72 -7.90
CA GLN A 477 -27.97 -18.63 -9.04
C GLN A 477 -28.26 -17.94 -10.38
N ALA A 478 -29.26 -17.06 -10.44
CA ALA A 478 -29.55 -16.27 -11.63
C ALA A 478 -28.41 -15.29 -11.97
N THR A 479 -27.86 -14.57 -10.98
CA THR A 479 -26.70 -13.69 -11.19
C THR A 479 -25.50 -14.46 -11.73
N VAL A 480 -25.16 -15.62 -11.14
CA VAL A 480 -24.01 -16.44 -11.59
C VAL A 480 -24.23 -17.00 -12.99
N ALA A 481 -25.46 -17.43 -13.31
CA ALA A 481 -25.81 -17.87 -14.67
C ALA A 481 -25.65 -16.73 -15.69
N LEU A 482 -26.07 -15.52 -15.33
CA LEU A 482 -25.92 -14.33 -16.16
C LEU A 482 -24.43 -13.97 -16.39
N MET A 483 -23.60 -14.07 -15.35
CA MET A 483 -22.14 -13.91 -15.50
C MET A 483 -21.58 -14.90 -16.53
N LYS A 484 -21.98 -16.18 -16.42
CA LYS A 484 -21.52 -17.22 -17.35
C LYS A 484 -22.01 -16.97 -18.78
N GLU A 485 -23.28 -16.64 -18.95
CA GLU A 485 -23.92 -16.36 -20.24
C GLU A 485 -23.21 -15.21 -20.97
N LYS A 486 -22.84 -14.16 -20.24
CA LYS A 486 -22.21 -12.97 -20.80
C LYS A 486 -20.69 -13.01 -20.81
N GLY A 487 -20.07 -14.02 -20.20
CA GLY A 487 -18.62 -14.09 -20.06
C GLY A 487 -18.03 -13.04 -19.12
N VAL A 488 -18.81 -12.57 -18.13
CA VAL A 488 -18.36 -11.53 -17.19
C VAL A 488 -17.42 -12.14 -16.14
N ALA A 489 -16.22 -11.59 -16.03
CA ALA A 489 -15.24 -11.99 -15.03
C ALA A 489 -15.47 -11.31 -13.67
N LEU A 490 -14.78 -11.79 -12.64
CA LEU A 490 -14.76 -11.15 -11.33
C LEU A 490 -13.32 -10.86 -10.90
N ASP A 491 -13.04 -9.58 -10.68
CA ASP A 491 -11.89 -9.12 -9.94
C ASP A 491 -12.19 -9.21 -8.44
N THR A 492 -11.45 -10.07 -7.75
CA THR A 492 -11.91 -10.58 -6.45
C THR A 492 -11.56 -9.68 -5.27
N THR A 493 -10.32 -9.22 -5.19
CA THR A 493 -9.78 -8.49 -4.03
C THR A 493 -10.21 -9.10 -2.70
N ALA A 494 -10.14 -10.43 -2.58
CA ALA A 494 -10.68 -11.13 -1.42
C ALA A 494 -9.85 -10.90 -0.17
N MET A 495 -8.54 -10.72 -0.32
CA MET A 495 -7.60 -10.48 0.78
C MET A 495 -7.80 -9.11 1.43
N ILE A 496 -8.24 -8.08 0.69
CA ILE A 496 -8.51 -6.77 1.30
C ILE A 496 -9.78 -6.82 2.14
N LEU A 497 -10.76 -7.66 1.74
CA LEU A 497 -11.93 -7.95 2.56
C LEU A 497 -11.57 -8.81 3.78
N GLU A 498 -10.69 -9.80 3.64
CA GLU A 498 -10.15 -10.52 4.80
C GLU A 498 -9.61 -9.53 5.83
N ARG A 499 -8.71 -8.67 5.38
CA ARG A 499 -8.05 -7.67 6.22
C ARG A 499 -9.07 -6.73 6.85
N LEU A 500 -10.02 -6.20 6.08
CA LEU A 500 -11.08 -5.34 6.60
C LEU A 500 -11.91 -6.05 7.66
N MET A 501 -12.50 -7.20 7.33
CA MET A 501 -13.51 -7.88 8.13
C MET A 501 -12.92 -8.54 9.38
N LEU A 502 -11.69 -9.06 9.28
CA LEU A 502 -11.06 -9.82 10.36
C LEU A 502 -10.13 -9.00 11.25
N SER A 503 -9.79 -7.76 10.88
CA SER A 503 -8.93 -6.88 11.69
C SER A 503 -9.42 -6.66 13.13
N ARG A 504 -8.59 -6.99 14.13
CA ARG A 504 -8.87 -6.77 15.56
C ARG A 504 -7.73 -6.00 16.22
N SER A 505 -8.09 -5.02 17.05
CA SER A 505 -7.13 -4.28 17.86
C SER A 505 -6.33 -5.22 18.75
N GLY A 506 -5.00 -5.07 18.72
CA GLY A 506 -4.09 -5.86 19.55
C GLY A 506 -3.69 -7.22 18.97
N GLN A 507 -4.24 -7.60 17.81
CA GLN A 507 -4.06 -8.93 17.24
C GLN A 507 -3.37 -8.87 15.88
N VAL A 508 -2.44 -9.80 15.65
CA VAL A 508 -1.87 -10.05 14.34
C VAL A 508 -2.81 -10.95 13.56
N GLN A 509 -3.28 -10.47 12.41
CA GLN A 509 -4.19 -11.23 11.56
C GLN A 509 -3.45 -12.30 10.76
N ALA A 510 -4.14 -13.39 10.43
CA ALA A 510 -3.56 -14.53 9.70
C ALA A 510 -2.91 -14.11 8.38
N GLY A 511 -3.51 -13.18 7.64
CA GLY A 511 -2.95 -12.67 6.39
C GLY A 511 -1.70 -11.80 6.53
N ASP A 512 -1.47 -11.21 7.71
CA ASP A 512 -0.31 -10.37 7.96
C ASP A 512 0.83 -11.12 8.68
N ALA A 513 0.50 -12.15 9.47
CA ALA A 513 1.45 -12.93 10.26
C ALA A 513 2.72 -13.40 9.51
N PRO A 514 2.65 -13.86 8.23
CA PRO A 514 3.82 -14.39 7.54
C PRO A 514 4.92 -13.36 7.24
N TYR A 515 4.62 -12.06 7.29
CA TYR A 515 5.56 -11.01 6.92
C TYR A 515 5.71 -9.91 7.97
N LEU A 516 4.85 -9.89 9.00
CA LEU A 516 4.76 -8.75 9.90
C LEU A 516 6.04 -8.52 10.72
N ASP A 517 6.79 -9.56 11.09
CA ASP A 517 8.04 -9.39 11.84
C ASP A 517 9.23 -8.97 10.96
N HIS A 518 9.06 -8.92 9.63
CA HIS A 518 10.06 -8.45 8.68
C HIS A 518 10.01 -6.94 8.44
N VAL A 519 8.89 -6.28 8.77
CA VAL A 519 8.62 -4.88 8.41
C VAL A 519 8.83 -3.93 9.59
N PRO A 520 9.03 -2.61 9.38
CA PRO A 520 9.25 -1.63 10.45
C PRO A 520 8.13 -1.57 11.49
N ILE A 521 8.50 -1.24 12.75
CA ILE A 521 7.59 -1.32 13.91
C ILE A 521 6.33 -0.47 13.77
N GLY A 522 6.40 0.70 13.11
CA GLY A 522 5.22 1.55 12.91
C GLY A 522 4.18 0.86 12.05
N TYR A 523 4.61 0.21 10.96
CA TYR A 523 3.73 -0.59 10.13
C TYR A 523 3.21 -1.84 10.87
N GLN A 524 4.04 -2.48 11.70
CA GLN A 524 3.59 -3.61 12.54
C GLN A 524 2.44 -3.22 13.47
N ARG A 525 2.55 -2.05 14.12
CA ARG A 525 1.52 -1.54 15.02
C ARG A 525 0.28 -1.12 14.23
N TYR A 526 0.44 -0.49 13.07
CA TYR A 526 -0.65 -0.15 12.16
C TYR A 526 -1.52 -1.37 11.78
N ARG A 527 -0.89 -2.52 11.49
CA ARG A 527 -1.60 -3.76 11.16
C ARG A 527 -2.31 -4.44 12.33
N LYS A 528 -2.10 -3.99 13.57
CA LYS A 528 -2.79 -4.49 14.77
C LYS A 528 -3.96 -3.60 15.19
N ARG A 529 -4.53 -2.81 14.27
CA ARG A 529 -5.77 -2.03 14.48
C ARG A 529 -6.98 -2.80 13.97
N ASN A 530 -8.16 -2.45 14.44
CA ASN A 530 -9.42 -2.81 13.76
C ASN A 530 -9.80 -1.76 12.72
N PHE A 531 -10.28 -2.20 11.57
CA PHE A 531 -10.79 -1.33 10.50
C PHE A 531 -12.32 -1.26 10.45
N VAL A 532 -12.98 -2.18 11.14
CA VAL A 532 -14.43 -2.18 11.36
C VAL A 532 -14.74 -1.93 12.83
N THR A 533 -15.87 -1.30 13.09
CA THR A 533 -16.36 -1.09 14.46
C THR A 533 -16.86 -2.41 15.02
N ILE A 534 -16.31 -2.83 16.17
CA ILE A 534 -16.72 -4.01 16.92
C ILE A 534 -17.17 -3.52 18.31
N THR A 535 -18.46 -3.60 18.58
CA THR A 535 -19.08 -3.15 19.84
C THR A 535 -19.46 -4.33 20.73
N THR A 536 -19.83 -5.46 20.12
CA THR A 536 -20.21 -6.69 20.81
C THR A 536 -19.45 -7.90 20.27
N PRO A 537 -19.38 -9.01 21.04
CA PRO A 537 -18.89 -10.29 20.52
C PRO A 537 -19.68 -10.81 19.31
N GLN A 538 -20.96 -10.43 19.18
CA GLN A 538 -21.78 -10.81 18.03
C GLN A 538 -21.31 -10.11 16.76
N ASP A 539 -20.92 -8.83 16.84
CA ASP A 539 -20.38 -8.09 15.70
C ASP A 539 -19.15 -8.81 15.13
N ASP A 540 -18.24 -9.26 16.00
CA ASP A 540 -17.07 -10.04 15.62
C ASP A 540 -17.47 -11.36 14.94
N ALA A 541 -18.38 -12.13 15.56
CA ALA A 541 -18.87 -13.38 15.00
C ALA A 541 -19.52 -13.20 13.62
N ASP A 542 -20.25 -12.10 13.42
CA ASP A 542 -20.91 -11.75 12.16
C ASP A 542 -19.90 -11.44 11.06
N TYR A 543 -18.85 -10.66 11.35
CA TYR A 543 -17.77 -10.44 10.39
C TYR A 543 -17.01 -11.72 10.04
N GLN A 544 -16.73 -12.58 11.03
CA GLN A 544 -16.09 -13.88 10.81
C GLN A 544 -16.95 -14.78 9.90
N ALA A 545 -18.26 -14.83 10.15
CA ALA A 545 -19.21 -15.57 9.32
C ALA A 545 -19.38 -14.97 7.92
N GLY A 546 -19.43 -13.65 7.81
CA GLY A 546 -19.45 -12.94 6.53
C GLY A 546 -18.22 -13.25 5.68
N PHE A 547 -17.02 -13.28 6.26
CA PHE A 547 -15.82 -13.61 5.51
C PHE A 547 -15.79 -15.08 5.06
N ARG A 548 -16.28 -16.02 5.88
CA ARG A 548 -16.48 -17.41 5.42
C ARG A 548 -17.39 -17.47 4.19
N LYS A 549 -18.44 -16.66 4.14
CA LYS A 549 -19.30 -16.55 2.95
C LYS A 549 -18.58 -16.00 1.72
N VAL A 550 -17.61 -15.11 1.89
CA VAL A 550 -16.73 -14.65 0.79
C VAL A 550 -15.94 -15.83 0.21
N LEU A 551 -15.34 -16.67 1.06
CA LEU A 551 -14.63 -17.88 0.61
C LEU A 551 -15.55 -18.87 -0.11
N GLU A 552 -16.74 -19.13 0.43
CA GLU A 552 -17.75 -19.98 -0.22
C GLU A 552 -18.18 -19.41 -1.59
N THR A 553 -18.29 -18.08 -1.70
CA THR A 553 -18.64 -17.40 -2.96
C THR A 553 -17.52 -17.56 -4.00
N LEU A 554 -16.25 -17.36 -3.62
CA LEU A 554 -15.11 -17.61 -4.51
C LEU A 554 -15.15 -19.04 -5.06
N LYS A 555 -15.33 -20.02 -4.18
CA LYS A 555 -15.38 -21.43 -4.57
C LYS A 555 -16.55 -21.74 -5.51
N MET A 556 -17.73 -21.21 -5.23
CA MET A 556 -18.90 -21.37 -6.09
C MET A 556 -18.66 -20.80 -7.49
N LEU A 557 -18.07 -19.60 -7.59
CA LEU A 557 -17.77 -18.96 -8.88
C LEU A 557 -16.72 -19.76 -9.66
N ASP A 558 -15.68 -20.23 -8.98
CA ASP A 558 -14.64 -21.11 -9.56
C ASP A 558 -15.24 -22.43 -10.10
N ASP A 559 -16.12 -23.08 -9.33
CA ASP A 559 -16.80 -24.33 -9.71
C ASP A 559 -17.74 -24.16 -10.91
N ARG A 560 -18.29 -22.96 -11.08
CA ARG A 560 -19.11 -22.59 -12.26
C ARG A 560 -18.25 -22.14 -13.44
N GLY A 561 -16.93 -22.09 -13.28
CA GLY A 561 -15.97 -21.64 -14.29
C GLY A 561 -16.20 -20.19 -14.69
N ILE A 562 -16.54 -19.34 -13.72
CA ILE A 562 -16.45 -17.88 -13.87
C ILE A 562 -14.97 -17.51 -13.81
N GLN A 563 -14.52 -16.65 -14.72
CA GLN A 563 -13.14 -16.17 -14.70
C GLN A 563 -12.91 -15.33 -13.44
N LEU A 564 -12.01 -15.78 -12.58
CA LEU A 564 -11.54 -15.02 -11.42
C LEU A 564 -10.24 -14.29 -11.78
N LEU A 565 -10.11 -13.04 -11.34
CA LEU A 565 -8.94 -12.20 -11.56
C LEU A 565 -8.34 -11.86 -10.18
N PRO A 566 -7.22 -12.50 -9.78
CA PRO A 566 -6.59 -12.26 -8.49
C PRO A 566 -6.04 -10.83 -8.41
N GLY A 567 -6.74 -9.95 -7.71
CA GLY A 567 -6.37 -8.55 -7.48
C GLY A 567 -6.29 -8.23 -5.99
N THR A 568 -5.69 -7.11 -5.61
CA THR A 568 -5.48 -6.80 -4.17
C THR A 568 -6.09 -5.51 -3.68
N ASP A 569 -6.21 -4.50 -4.54
CA ASP A 569 -6.49 -3.11 -4.15
C ASP A 569 -5.49 -2.59 -3.08
N ASP A 570 -4.23 -3.02 -3.17
CA ASP A 570 -3.14 -2.66 -2.25
C ASP A 570 -1.81 -2.40 -3.01
N GLY A 571 -0.87 -1.75 -2.35
CA GLY A 571 0.42 -1.34 -2.94
C GLY A 571 1.66 -2.01 -2.35
N THR A 572 1.49 -3.01 -1.49
CA THR A 572 2.57 -3.56 -0.65
C THR A 572 3.22 -4.85 -1.17
N GLY A 573 2.70 -5.43 -2.26
CA GLY A 573 3.20 -6.68 -2.86
C GLY A 573 2.87 -7.95 -2.05
N PHE A 574 2.97 -7.91 -0.72
CA PHE A 574 2.58 -9.02 0.18
C PHE A 574 1.14 -9.46 -0.04
N SER A 575 0.29 -8.51 -0.38
CA SER A 575 -1.14 -8.72 -0.61
C SER A 575 -1.40 -9.60 -1.83
N SER A 576 -0.58 -9.54 -2.88
CA SER A 576 -0.77 -10.34 -4.09
C SER A 576 -0.51 -11.82 -3.80
N GLN A 577 0.52 -12.10 -2.99
CA GLN A 577 0.78 -13.46 -2.49
C GLN A 577 -0.34 -13.95 -1.58
N ARG A 578 -0.87 -13.08 -0.71
CA ARG A 578 -2.00 -13.41 0.18
C ARG A 578 -3.30 -13.69 -0.59
N GLU A 579 -3.58 -12.98 -1.67
CA GLU A 579 -4.77 -13.24 -2.50
C GLU A 579 -4.81 -14.69 -2.99
N LEU A 580 -3.66 -15.24 -3.42
CA LEU A 580 -3.58 -16.64 -3.88
C LEU A 580 -3.75 -17.64 -2.73
N GLU A 581 -3.27 -17.31 -1.53
CA GLU A 581 -3.56 -18.13 -0.35
C GLU A 581 -5.03 -18.10 0.04
N VAL A 582 -5.70 -16.95 -0.10
CA VAL A 582 -7.14 -16.82 0.15
C VAL A 582 -7.93 -17.68 -0.84
N TYR A 583 -7.49 -17.80 -2.09
CA TYR A 583 -8.09 -18.73 -3.06
C TYR A 583 -7.92 -20.19 -2.62
N VAL A 584 -6.73 -20.57 -2.13
CA VAL A 584 -6.49 -21.90 -1.57
C VAL A 584 -7.33 -22.15 -0.32
N MET A 585 -7.47 -21.15 0.55
CA MET A 585 -8.38 -21.20 1.71
C MET A 585 -9.84 -21.38 1.31
N ALA A 586 -10.27 -20.84 0.17
CA ALA A 586 -11.59 -21.08 -0.39
C ALA A 586 -11.75 -22.50 -0.98
N GLY A 587 -10.68 -23.28 -1.10
CA GLY A 587 -10.68 -24.63 -1.65
C GLY A 587 -10.37 -24.69 -3.15
N ILE A 588 -9.82 -23.62 -3.73
CA ILE A 588 -9.28 -23.64 -5.09
C ILE A 588 -7.88 -24.29 -5.05
N PRO A 589 -7.56 -25.30 -5.87
CA PRO A 589 -6.23 -25.92 -5.86
C PRO A 589 -5.10 -24.92 -6.11
N ALA A 590 -3.97 -25.06 -5.42
CA ALA A 590 -2.84 -24.14 -5.52
C ALA A 590 -2.33 -23.94 -6.96
N GLY A 591 -2.20 -25.02 -7.73
CA GLY A 591 -1.83 -24.94 -9.15
C GLY A 591 -2.83 -24.12 -9.98
N LYS A 592 -4.13 -24.18 -9.67
CA LYS A 592 -5.16 -23.35 -10.33
C LYS A 592 -5.07 -21.89 -9.89
N ALA A 593 -4.84 -21.61 -8.61
CA ALA A 593 -4.61 -20.24 -8.13
C ALA A 593 -3.40 -19.60 -8.81
N LEU A 594 -2.29 -20.34 -8.96
CA LEU A 594 -1.11 -19.89 -9.71
C LEU A 594 -1.40 -19.65 -11.19
N ARG A 595 -2.14 -20.55 -11.85
CA ARG A 595 -2.59 -20.38 -13.24
C ARG A 595 -3.44 -19.12 -13.42
N LEU A 596 -4.37 -18.86 -12.51
CA LEU A 596 -5.23 -17.67 -12.53
C LEU A 596 -4.43 -16.36 -12.45
N SER A 597 -3.31 -16.36 -11.70
CA SER A 597 -2.38 -15.22 -11.59
C SER A 597 -1.27 -15.20 -12.64
N THR A 598 -1.29 -16.10 -13.62
CA THR A 598 -0.27 -16.20 -14.67
C THR A 598 -0.91 -16.31 -16.05
N LEU A 599 -1.15 -17.52 -16.53
CA LEU A 599 -1.64 -17.78 -17.87
C LEU A 599 -3.04 -17.21 -18.12
N ASP A 600 -3.97 -17.38 -17.18
CA ASP A 600 -5.35 -16.96 -17.42
C ASP A 600 -5.49 -15.43 -17.37
N ALA A 601 -4.66 -14.74 -16.58
CA ALA A 601 -4.55 -13.28 -16.61
C ALA A 601 -4.07 -12.78 -17.99
N GLU A 602 -3.07 -13.43 -18.58
CA GLU A 602 -2.59 -13.06 -19.91
C GLU A 602 -3.55 -13.44 -21.02
N THR A 603 -4.28 -14.55 -20.85
CA THR A 603 -5.38 -14.93 -21.76
C THR A 603 -6.48 -13.86 -21.74
N TYR A 604 -6.82 -13.36 -20.55
CA TYR A 604 -7.80 -12.29 -20.38
C TYR A 604 -7.38 -10.98 -21.08
N PHE A 605 -6.07 -10.69 -21.13
CA PHE A 605 -5.53 -9.55 -21.89
C PHE A 605 -5.27 -9.83 -23.38
N GLY A 606 -5.40 -11.09 -23.83
CA GLY A 606 -5.01 -11.50 -25.19
C GLY A 606 -3.48 -11.44 -25.44
N ARG A 607 -2.67 -11.64 -24.39
CA ARG A 607 -1.19 -11.59 -24.43
C ARG A 607 -0.53 -12.93 -24.11
N ASP A 608 -1.31 -14.00 -23.99
CA ASP A 608 -0.85 -15.37 -23.66
C ASP A 608 0.14 -15.92 -24.69
N SER A 609 0.11 -15.47 -25.95
CA SER A 609 1.15 -15.81 -26.94
C SER A 609 2.55 -15.29 -26.58
N GLN A 610 2.66 -14.29 -25.70
CA GLN A 610 3.92 -13.64 -25.34
C GLN A 610 4.32 -13.87 -23.88
N LEU A 611 3.36 -14.09 -22.99
CA LEU A 611 3.53 -14.13 -21.53
C LEU A 611 2.73 -15.28 -20.91
N GLY A 612 2.80 -15.42 -19.59
CA GLY A 612 1.93 -16.32 -18.82
C GLY A 612 2.39 -17.78 -18.75
N SER A 613 3.46 -18.17 -19.44
CA SER A 613 4.11 -19.50 -19.31
C SER A 613 5.61 -19.43 -19.61
N ILE A 614 6.38 -20.45 -19.17
CA ILE A 614 7.82 -20.57 -19.43
C ILE A 614 8.04 -21.38 -20.72
N GLU A 615 7.97 -20.70 -21.86
CA GLU A 615 8.07 -21.34 -23.18
C GLU A 615 9.04 -20.61 -24.10
N ARG A 616 9.68 -21.36 -25.01
CA ARG A 616 10.58 -20.79 -26.02
C ARG A 616 9.87 -19.70 -26.84
N GLY A 617 10.53 -18.56 -27.00
CA GLY A 617 10.05 -17.43 -27.78
C GLY A 617 9.21 -16.42 -26.97
N LYS A 618 8.66 -16.83 -25.82
CA LYS A 618 7.96 -15.91 -24.91
C LYS A 618 8.93 -14.96 -24.21
N LEU A 619 8.37 -13.88 -23.67
CA LEU A 619 9.13 -12.88 -22.92
C LEU A 619 9.66 -13.47 -21.62
N ALA A 620 10.84 -13.02 -21.21
CA ALA A 620 11.51 -13.43 -19.98
C ALA A 620 10.92 -12.67 -18.77
N ASP A 621 9.68 -13.02 -18.45
CA ASP A 621 8.88 -12.48 -17.36
C ASP A 621 8.49 -13.62 -16.42
N PHE A 622 9.33 -13.88 -15.41
CA PHE A 622 9.20 -15.04 -14.54
C PHE A 622 9.86 -14.82 -13.18
N ILE A 623 9.52 -15.68 -12.24
CA ILE A 623 10.08 -15.68 -10.89
C ILE A 623 10.74 -17.00 -10.55
N LEU A 624 11.78 -16.94 -9.73
CA LEU A 624 12.37 -18.10 -9.07
C LEU A 624 11.97 -18.08 -7.60
N VAL A 625 11.34 -19.15 -7.15
CA VAL A 625 10.87 -19.35 -5.77
C VAL A 625 11.66 -20.46 -5.09
N ASP A 626 11.99 -20.28 -3.81
CA ASP A 626 12.51 -21.36 -2.97
C ASP A 626 11.38 -22.29 -2.49
N GLY A 627 11.37 -23.52 -3.01
CA GLY A 627 10.35 -24.53 -2.73
C GLY A 627 9.34 -24.73 -3.86
N ASP A 628 8.26 -25.45 -3.55
CA ASP A 628 7.19 -25.83 -4.48
C ASP A 628 5.85 -25.19 -4.05
N PRO A 629 5.40 -24.11 -4.72
CA PRO A 629 4.14 -23.44 -4.41
C PRO A 629 2.89 -24.21 -4.86
N VAL A 630 3.01 -25.28 -5.65
CA VAL A 630 1.89 -26.19 -5.95
C VAL A 630 1.63 -27.12 -4.77
N ALA A 631 2.70 -27.59 -4.11
CA ALA A 631 2.60 -28.42 -2.91
C ALA A 631 2.24 -27.61 -1.66
N ASP A 632 2.76 -26.40 -1.54
CA ASP A 632 2.51 -25.48 -0.42
C ASP A 632 2.51 -24.04 -0.92
N ILE A 633 1.33 -23.47 -1.12
CA ILE A 633 1.14 -22.12 -1.67
C ILE A 633 1.91 -21.04 -0.89
N SER A 634 2.19 -21.24 0.40
CA SER A 634 2.92 -20.26 1.21
C SER A 634 4.36 -20.04 0.71
N LYS A 635 4.95 -21.01 -0.01
CA LYS A 635 6.30 -20.89 -0.61
C LYS A 635 6.41 -19.75 -1.58
N ILE A 636 5.31 -19.26 -2.14
CA ILE A 636 5.31 -18.12 -3.07
C ILE A 636 5.90 -16.83 -2.46
N ARG A 637 6.02 -16.74 -1.12
CA ARG A 637 6.74 -15.66 -0.41
C ARG A 637 8.25 -15.68 -0.58
N ASN A 638 8.82 -16.84 -0.85
CA ASN A 638 10.27 -17.04 -0.89
C ASN A 638 10.83 -16.75 -2.28
N VAL A 639 10.46 -15.60 -2.85
CA VAL A 639 10.94 -15.18 -4.17
C VAL A 639 12.42 -14.82 -4.07
N ARG A 640 13.26 -15.50 -4.85
CA ARG A 640 14.72 -15.30 -4.90
C ARG A 640 15.14 -14.41 -6.06
N MET A 641 14.36 -14.40 -7.13
CA MET A 641 14.58 -13.59 -8.32
C MET A 641 13.26 -13.31 -9.02
N THR A 642 13.08 -12.09 -9.48
CA THR A 642 12.00 -11.65 -10.37
C THR A 642 12.63 -11.10 -11.63
N MET A 643 12.28 -11.64 -12.80
CA MET A 643 12.74 -11.15 -14.09
C MET A 643 11.57 -10.50 -14.83
N VAL A 644 11.80 -9.31 -15.41
CA VAL A 644 10.84 -8.60 -16.26
C VAL A 644 11.58 -8.13 -17.51
N GLY A 645 11.16 -8.60 -18.68
CA GLY A 645 11.80 -8.24 -19.95
C GLY A 645 13.30 -8.52 -20.00
N GLY A 646 13.75 -9.61 -19.36
CA GLY A 646 15.17 -10.00 -19.30
C GLY A 646 16.02 -9.27 -18.25
N VAL A 647 15.47 -8.28 -17.54
CA VAL A 647 16.15 -7.62 -16.41
C VAL A 647 15.84 -8.40 -15.14
N ALA A 648 16.88 -8.86 -14.43
CA ALA A 648 16.72 -9.56 -13.17
C ALA A 648 16.72 -8.58 -11.99
N TYR A 649 15.83 -8.81 -11.05
CA TYR A 649 15.77 -8.15 -9.76
C TYR A 649 15.83 -9.21 -8.66
N TYR A 650 16.60 -8.97 -7.61
CA TYR A 650 16.66 -9.87 -6.46
C TYR A 650 15.83 -9.28 -5.31
N PRO A 651 14.69 -9.90 -4.94
CA PRO A 651 13.82 -9.40 -3.87
C PRO A 651 14.54 -9.09 -2.56
N ALA A 652 15.58 -9.86 -2.19
CA ALA A 652 16.38 -9.57 -1.00
C ALA A 652 16.98 -8.15 -1.01
N GLU A 653 17.54 -7.72 -2.14
CA GLU A 653 18.13 -6.39 -2.28
C GLU A 653 17.06 -5.28 -2.27
N ILE A 654 15.89 -5.57 -2.86
CA ILE A 654 14.74 -4.65 -2.82
C ILE A 654 14.22 -4.51 -1.39
N TYR A 655 14.01 -5.62 -0.68
CA TYR A 655 13.55 -5.60 0.71
C TYR A 655 14.51 -4.82 1.59
N GLU A 656 15.82 -5.04 1.47
CA GLU A 656 16.83 -4.25 2.19
C GLU A 656 16.75 -2.75 1.85
N HIS A 657 16.55 -2.39 0.58
CA HIS A 657 16.34 -1.00 0.16
C HIS A 657 15.08 -0.37 0.79
N LEU A 658 14.06 -1.18 1.03
CA LEU A 658 12.78 -0.81 1.64
C LEU A 658 12.77 -0.97 3.18
N ALA A 659 13.92 -1.26 3.79
CA ALA A 659 14.06 -1.52 5.24
C ALA A 659 13.17 -2.69 5.73
N ILE A 660 13.00 -3.71 4.89
CA ILE A 660 12.34 -4.97 5.17
C ILE A 660 13.40 -6.08 5.25
N ARG A 661 13.28 -6.97 6.23
CA ARG A 661 14.15 -8.15 6.29
C ARG A 661 13.80 -9.11 5.14
N PRO A 662 14.77 -9.58 4.33
CA PRO A 662 14.50 -10.53 3.25
C PRO A 662 13.87 -11.85 3.70
N PHE A 663 13.09 -12.48 2.82
CA PHE A 663 12.48 -13.81 3.04
C PHE A 663 13.34 -14.96 2.51
N ALA A 664 14.08 -14.72 1.43
CA ALA A 664 14.98 -15.68 0.81
C ALA A 664 16.22 -14.97 0.24
N PRO A 665 17.39 -15.62 0.21
CA PRO A 665 18.58 -15.03 -0.40
C PRO A 665 18.51 -15.07 -1.94
N PRO A 666 19.23 -14.19 -2.64
CA PRO A 666 19.40 -14.28 -4.09
C PRO A 666 19.94 -15.66 -4.53
N PRO A 667 19.66 -16.11 -5.76
CA PRO A 667 20.30 -17.30 -6.31
C PRO A 667 21.81 -17.06 -6.53
N PRO A 668 22.67 -18.09 -6.41
CA PRO A 668 24.07 -17.97 -6.80
C PRO A 668 24.21 -17.62 -8.28
N VAL A 669 25.05 -16.62 -8.57
CA VAL A 669 25.36 -16.15 -9.93
C VAL A 669 26.83 -16.38 -10.24
N THR A 670 27.12 -17.02 -11.37
CA THR A 670 28.46 -17.11 -11.95
C THR A 670 28.49 -16.25 -13.21
N PRO A 671 29.29 -15.18 -13.27
CA PRO A 671 29.35 -14.31 -14.44
C PRO A 671 29.89 -15.06 -15.65
N ALA A 672 29.55 -14.56 -16.84
CA ALA A 672 30.14 -15.00 -18.09
C ALA A 672 31.69 -14.95 -18.01
N ARG A 673 32.33 -16.03 -18.45
CA ARG A 673 33.79 -16.14 -18.55
C ARG A 673 34.33 -15.64 -19.88
#